data_AF-A0A4Q2W7Q2-F1
#
_entry.id   AF-A0A4Q2W7Q2-F1
#
_cell.length_a   1.000
_cell.length_b   1.000
_cell.length_c   1.000
_cell.angle_alpha   90.00
_cell.angle_beta   90.00
_cell.angle_gamma   90.00
#
_symmetry.space_group_name_H-M   'P 1'
#
loop_
_entity.id
_entity.type
_entity.pdbx_description
1 polymer ?
#
loop_
_entity_poly.entity_id
_entity_poly.type
_entity_poly.pdbx_seq_one_letter_code
_entity_poly.pdbx_strand_id
1 'polypeptide(L)'
;MRHYRGSLKSLNRVTTRLNTHQRIPRRRLSHRQHRHLWTSPSKNGAKQEAQQKSTFPVALSGKQSRQRTHEDSPKDEKQDKTQDEESDTDQSAWINFARRFETFCKLNDVQFSSFSDKVVSYLLPEWSRLIPGYVRKLQRELSMSPGSLADEIWQDAHDPLINPEIRYSAKVRVSPNLCDEEKEFLSRRKRVARIGLAKYLGLKEEDVHPDDVPTIAMCGSGGGLRALIAGTGSILATEEDGLFDCVTYTSGVSGSCWLQALSLTSFNKGNIRNLLEHLKARASTHIAYPPVAFQSLASMPTNKYLLSGMVEKLKGDPKADFGLVDVYGVLLAARYLVPKGDLGVNDRDFKLSNQRQYVQYGQLPMPIYTAVRHEIPDLPEAAEQGPIEAEIAKEKAKKEAWFQWYEITPYEFFCEEFGAGIPTWALGRRFNQGCDVPPEDGFHLPELRLPLLMGIFGSAFCATLSHYYREIKPLVQGLTGFGTIDELISTRDDDLVKVHPIDPAKIPNFAYGMHGKLPETTPTSIYDNEYIQLMDAGMSNNLPIYPLLRPGRDVDVLVAFDASADIKTDNWLSVADGYARQRGVKGWPVGIGWPKPGEATSQVVEELDEAQAKSTREAEAKLREAKKEQDELRQEAHEEGKQVMAENDKTKFEPGDQESGDLGYCTVWVGTNTERSTEPPPPSKAISDETSWQLMEPDAGIAVVYLPFISNDKVPGISPGTTDYLSTWNFIYTPEQIDNVTALARANYDEGKQQIRDTIRAVYQRKKKLREEAEKAQRQDRYRSRMRRGEGIRLGEGDHFS
;
A
#
# COMPACT_ATOMS: atom_id res chain seq x y z
N MET A 1 -12.43 54.90 -15.43
CA MET A 1 -12.05 55.83 -16.52
C MET A 1 -11.05 55.16 -17.43
N ARG A 2 -11.19 55.35 -18.74
CA ARG A 2 -10.52 54.64 -19.83
C ARG A 2 -9.08 55.12 -20.10
N HIS A 3 -8.31 54.19 -20.66
CA HIS A 3 -7.14 54.31 -21.54
C HIS A 3 -5.79 54.75 -20.95
N TYR A 4 -4.78 53.88 -21.05
CA TYR A 4 -3.63 54.10 -21.93
C TYR A 4 -3.02 52.77 -22.41
N ARG A 5 -2.65 52.72 -23.69
CA ARG A 5 -2.05 51.60 -24.44
C ARG A 5 -0.52 51.73 -24.51
N GLY A 6 0.17 50.61 -24.71
CA GLY A 6 1.50 50.50 -25.33
C GLY A 6 2.63 50.15 -24.37
N SER A 7 3.66 49.35 -24.70
CA SER A 7 3.97 48.49 -25.84
C SER A 7 5.18 47.63 -25.43
N LEU A 8 5.09 46.32 -25.68
CA LEU A 8 6.14 45.35 -26.02
C LEU A 8 7.50 45.90 -26.51
N LYS A 9 8.62 45.48 -25.87
CA LYS A 9 9.72 44.61 -26.41
C LYS A 9 11.10 44.84 -25.75
N SER A 10 11.82 43.71 -25.61
CA SER A 10 13.29 43.53 -25.55
C SER A 10 13.98 43.87 -24.21
N LEU A 11 15.06 43.24 -23.77
CA LEU A 11 15.82 42.02 -24.08
C LEU A 11 16.85 41.90 -22.94
N ASN A 12 17.32 40.67 -22.68
CA ASN A 12 18.33 40.28 -21.67
C ASN A 12 19.66 41.07 -21.67
N ARG A 13 20.23 41.30 -20.47
CA ARG A 13 21.66 41.22 -20.06
C ARG A 13 21.78 41.67 -18.58
N VAL A 14 22.15 40.84 -17.60
CA VAL A 14 23.53 40.46 -17.17
C VAL A 14 24.39 41.74 -16.98
N THR A 15 24.85 42.22 -15.81
CA THR A 15 25.57 41.57 -14.68
C THR A 15 25.85 42.58 -13.53
N THR A 16 25.84 42.09 -12.29
CA THR A 16 26.68 42.45 -11.09
C THR A 16 26.85 43.86 -10.50
N ARG A 17 26.68 43.84 -9.16
CA ARG A 17 27.39 44.55 -8.05
C ARG A 17 26.98 46.00 -7.71
N LEU A 18 26.44 46.15 -6.51
CA LEU A 18 26.97 47.08 -5.48
C LEU A 18 26.55 46.63 -4.07
N ASN A 19 27.56 46.29 -3.26
CA ASN A 19 27.51 46.18 -1.81
C ASN A 19 27.26 47.57 -1.20
N THR A 20 26.43 47.66 -0.15
CA THR A 20 26.71 48.55 0.99
C THR A 20 26.13 47.95 2.28
N HIS A 21 27.00 47.91 3.29
CA HIS A 21 26.74 47.49 4.66
C HIS A 21 25.79 48.44 5.40
N GLN A 22 24.95 47.89 6.27
CA GLN A 22 24.67 48.48 7.59
C GLN A 22 24.25 47.39 8.60
N ARG A 23 25.05 47.25 9.68
CA ARG A 23 24.86 46.39 10.85
C ARG A 23 24.30 47.24 12.00
N ILE A 24 23.25 46.81 12.71
CA ILE A 24 22.98 47.14 14.14
C ILE A 24 22.10 45.99 14.77
N PRO A 25 21.94 45.81 16.10
CA PRO A 25 22.81 45.01 16.97
C PRO A 25 22.10 43.90 17.80
N ARG A 26 22.88 42.92 18.30
CA ARG A 26 22.48 41.97 19.36
C ARG A 26 22.57 42.63 20.75
N ARG A 27 21.51 42.52 21.57
CA ARG A 27 21.55 42.83 23.02
C ARG A 27 21.68 41.54 23.84
N ARG A 28 22.69 41.53 24.72
CA ARG A 28 22.91 40.57 25.82
C ARG A 28 22.01 40.92 27.01
N LEU A 29 21.52 39.92 27.73
CA LEU A 29 21.03 40.04 29.09
C LEU A 29 21.84 39.12 30.02
N SER A 30 22.18 39.67 31.18
CA SER A 30 23.20 39.24 32.12
C SER A 30 22.67 38.31 33.23
N HIS A 31 23.55 37.45 33.72
CA HIS A 31 23.47 36.74 35.00
C HIS A 31 23.20 37.67 36.19
N ARG A 32 22.39 37.17 37.15
CA ARG A 32 22.55 37.50 38.57
C ARG A 32 22.20 36.30 39.45
N GLN A 33 23.13 36.04 40.37
CA GLN A 33 23.09 35.05 41.45
C GLN A 33 22.09 35.47 42.54
N HIS A 34 21.46 34.50 43.19
CA HIS A 34 21.10 34.59 44.62
C HIS A 34 21.42 33.26 45.30
N ARG A 35 22.05 33.36 46.48
CA ARG A 35 22.56 32.27 47.31
C ARG A 35 21.91 32.36 48.70
N HIS A 36 21.62 31.18 49.26
CA HIS A 36 21.52 30.78 50.68
C HIS A 36 20.32 31.19 51.56
N LEU A 37 19.69 30.15 52.13
CA LEU A 37 19.58 29.85 53.58
C LEU A 37 19.24 28.33 53.73
N TRP A 38 20.18 27.46 54.13
CA TRP A 38 20.31 26.79 55.46
C TRP A 38 19.05 25.99 55.89
N THR A 39 19.09 24.67 56.08
CA THR A 39 19.81 23.96 57.16
C THR A 39 19.87 22.43 56.93
N SER A 40 20.99 21.81 57.32
CA SER A 40 21.09 20.37 57.63
C SER A 40 20.79 20.14 59.12
N PRO A 41 20.61 18.87 59.51
CA PRO A 41 21.48 18.35 60.58
C PRO A 41 22.11 17.00 60.25
N SER A 42 23.29 16.79 60.83
CA SER A 42 24.15 15.60 60.69
C SER A 42 24.08 14.67 61.92
N LYS A 43 24.28 13.37 61.66
CA LYS A 43 25.01 12.34 62.46
C LYS A 43 24.47 11.91 63.85
N ASN A 44 24.16 10.60 64.01
CA ASN A 44 25.02 9.60 64.70
C ASN A 44 24.36 8.21 64.91
N GLY A 45 25.18 7.14 64.77
CA GLY A 45 25.03 5.75 65.30
C GLY A 45 23.96 4.85 64.67
N ALA A 46 24.12 3.54 64.42
CA ALA A 46 25.14 2.57 64.81
C ALA A 46 25.07 1.29 63.93
N LYS A 47 26.23 0.61 63.89
CA LYS A 47 26.62 -0.78 63.56
C LYS A 47 25.56 -1.88 63.34
N GLN A 48 25.79 -2.72 62.31
CA GLN A 48 25.98 -4.20 62.31
C GLN A 48 25.98 -4.68 60.85
N GLU A 49 27.12 -5.00 60.22
CA GLU A 49 27.83 -6.30 60.18
C GLU A 49 26.95 -7.55 59.91
N ALA A 50 27.05 -8.08 58.68
CA ALA A 50 27.03 -9.53 58.40
C ALA A 50 27.78 -9.81 57.08
N GLN A 51 28.87 -10.56 57.20
CA GLN A 51 29.70 -11.15 56.13
C GLN A 51 29.20 -12.56 55.78
N GLN A 52 29.40 -13.00 54.53
CA GLN A 52 29.90 -14.34 54.12
C GLN A 52 30.02 -14.36 52.59
N LYS A 53 31.22 -14.23 51.99
CA LYS A 53 32.26 -15.25 51.67
C LYS A 53 31.79 -16.37 50.73
N SER A 54 32.29 -16.35 49.48
CA SER A 54 32.51 -17.54 48.67
C SER A 54 34.02 -17.78 48.51
N THR A 55 34.44 -19.03 48.65
CA THR A 55 35.83 -19.49 48.51
C THR A 55 35.86 -20.70 47.59
N PHE A 56 36.80 -20.69 46.64
CA PHE A 56 37.28 -21.83 45.87
C PHE A 56 37.78 -22.98 46.77
N PRO A 57 37.92 -24.19 46.22
CA PRO A 57 39.27 -24.77 46.24
C PRO A 57 39.68 -25.53 44.96
N VAL A 58 41.00 -25.51 44.75
CA VAL A 58 41.81 -26.38 43.90
C VAL A 58 42.25 -27.60 44.72
N ALA A 59 42.36 -28.78 44.11
CA ALA A 59 43.18 -29.88 44.64
C ALA A 59 43.73 -30.78 43.52
N LEU A 60 44.97 -31.23 43.73
CA LEU A 60 45.85 -32.00 42.83
C LEU A 60 46.06 -33.45 43.35
N SER A 61 46.40 -34.34 42.41
CA SER A 61 47.31 -35.50 42.51
C SER A 61 46.76 -36.91 42.78
N GLY A 62 47.32 -37.88 42.03
CA GLY A 62 47.29 -39.32 42.33
C GLY A 62 47.66 -40.24 41.16
N LYS A 63 48.92 -40.68 41.09
CA LYS A 63 49.49 -41.65 40.12
C LYS A 63 49.07 -43.09 40.43
N GLN A 64 49.01 -43.98 39.41
CA GLN A 64 49.69 -45.30 39.42
C GLN A 64 49.67 -46.00 38.06
N SER A 65 50.76 -46.73 37.78
CA SER A 65 51.11 -47.42 36.54
C SER A 65 50.82 -48.93 36.59
N ARG A 66 50.65 -49.57 35.42
CA ARG A 66 51.05 -50.97 35.18
C ARG A 66 51.26 -51.23 33.67
N GLN A 67 52.38 -51.89 33.36
CA GLN A 67 52.87 -52.30 32.04
C GLN A 67 52.59 -53.79 31.74
N ARG A 68 52.77 -54.16 30.45
CA ARG A 68 53.01 -55.48 29.80
C ARG A 68 51.75 -56.12 29.18
N THR A 69 51.73 -56.67 27.95
CA THR A 69 52.77 -57.13 26.98
C THR A 69 52.18 -57.33 25.56
N HIS A 70 53.07 -57.42 24.56
CA HIS A 70 52.91 -57.65 23.10
C HIS A 70 52.02 -58.83 22.64
N GLU A 71 51.36 -58.69 21.47
CA GLU A 71 51.56 -59.52 20.24
C GLU A 71 50.83 -58.94 19.00
N ASP A 72 51.31 -59.33 17.81
CA ASP A 72 51.25 -58.68 16.49
C ASP A 72 49.93 -58.75 15.67
N SER A 73 49.56 -57.59 15.06
CA SER A 73 49.17 -57.26 13.64
C SER A 73 48.20 -58.15 12.81
N PRO A 74 47.54 -57.68 11.70
CA PRO A 74 47.51 -56.32 11.09
C PRO A 74 46.11 -55.79 10.58
N LYS A 75 46.09 -54.47 10.31
CA LYS A 75 45.32 -53.73 9.26
C LYS A 75 43.79 -53.63 9.35
N ASP A 76 43.34 -52.41 9.69
CA ASP A 76 42.38 -51.64 8.88
C ASP A 76 42.40 -50.16 9.33
N GLU A 77 42.98 -49.28 8.51
CA GLU A 77 42.97 -47.84 8.73
C GLU A 77 41.58 -47.27 8.43
N LYS A 78 40.75 -47.13 9.46
CA LYS A 78 39.63 -46.18 9.47
C LYS A 78 40.14 -44.87 10.07
N GLN A 79 40.20 -43.84 9.24
CA GLN A 79 40.46 -42.47 9.67
C GLN A 79 39.39 -41.99 10.64
N ASP A 80 39.89 -41.59 11.80
CA ASP A 80 39.21 -40.94 12.91
C ASP A 80 38.59 -39.62 12.43
N LYS A 81 37.26 -39.56 12.39
CA LYS A 81 36.52 -38.29 12.39
C LYS A 81 36.23 -37.97 13.84
N THR A 82 37.06 -37.11 14.43
CA THR A 82 36.70 -36.36 15.62
C THR A 82 35.34 -35.70 15.36
N GLN A 83 34.32 -36.19 16.08
CA GLN A 83 33.06 -35.49 16.28
C GLN A 83 33.40 -34.26 17.13
N ASP A 84 33.64 -33.14 16.46
CA ASP A 84 33.35 -31.85 17.06
C ASP A 84 31.82 -31.79 17.23
N GLU A 85 31.39 -31.86 18.48
CA GLU A 85 30.04 -31.46 18.90
C GLU A 85 29.87 -29.97 18.59
N GLU A 86 29.51 -29.65 17.33
CA GLU A 86 28.97 -28.34 16.99
C GLU A 86 27.59 -28.22 17.65
N SER A 87 27.54 -27.38 18.69
CA SER A 87 26.34 -26.87 19.31
C SER A 87 25.38 -26.31 18.26
N ASP A 88 24.10 -26.69 18.38
CA ASP A 88 22.95 -26.37 17.55
C ASP A 88 22.52 -24.88 17.61
N THR A 89 23.48 -23.96 17.54
CA THR A 89 23.30 -22.52 17.78
C THR A 89 23.90 -21.68 16.66
N ASP A 90 23.22 -21.58 15.50
CA ASP A 90 23.28 -20.37 14.65
C ASP A 90 22.26 -20.41 13.47
N GLN A 91 20.97 -20.23 13.76
CA GLN A 91 19.91 -20.10 12.75
C GLN A 91 19.35 -18.67 12.72
N SER A 92 20.13 -17.66 12.30
CA SER A 92 19.58 -16.31 12.03
C SER A 92 19.31 -16.10 10.54
N ALA A 93 18.20 -15.44 10.21
CA ALA A 93 17.81 -15.09 8.83
C ALA A 93 18.92 -14.35 8.07
N TRP A 94 19.61 -13.42 8.73
CA TRP A 94 20.77 -12.73 8.16
C TRP A 94 21.91 -13.68 7.79
N ILE A 95 22.29 -14.62 8.65
CA ILE A 95 23.37 -15.59 8.36
C ILE A 95 22.99 -16.46 7.16
N ASN A 96 21.73 -16.89 7.09
CA ASN A 96 21.21 -17.66 5.95
C ASN A 96 21.29 -16.86 4.64
N PHE A 97 20.87 -15.59 4.66
CA PHE A 97 21.01 -14.70 3.52
C PHE A 97 22.48 -14.49 3.13
N ALA A 98 23.34 -14.11 4.08
CA ALA A 98 24.75 -13.82 3.83
C ALA A 98 25.48 -15.01 3.21
N ARG A 99 25.24 -16.23 3.71
CA ARG A 99 25.80 -17.48 3.16
C ARG A 99 25.33 -17.76 1.74
N ARG A 100 24.04 -17.57 1.45
CA ARG A 100 23.49 -17.73 0.09
C ARG A 100 24.07 -16.69 -0.87
N PHE A 101 24.16 -15.44 -0.42
CA PHE A 101 24.71 -14.34 -1.20
C PHE A 101 26.21 -14.51 -1.47
N GLU A 102 26.98 -14.98 -0.48
CA GLU A 102 28.40 -15.29 -0.65
C GLU A 102 28.61 -16.43 -1.66
N THR A 103 27.80 -17.49 -1.60
CA THR A 103 27.80 -18.57 -2.59
C THR A 103 27.52 -18.02 -4.00
N PHE A 104 26.51 -17.16 -4.16
CA PHE A 104 26.22 -16.48 -5.42
C PHE A 104 27.41 -15.64 -5.92
N CYS A 105 28.08 -14.89 -5.05
CA CYS A 105 29.25 -14.09 -5.42
C CYS A 105 30.43 -14.96 -5.87
N LYS A 106 30.73 -16.04 -5.13
CA LYS A 106 31.81 -16.99 -5.44
C LYS A 106 31.61 -17.65 -6.81
N LEU A 107 30.37 -18.04 -7.13
CA LEU A 107 30.04 -18.64 -8.42
C LEU A 107 30.24 -17.64 -9.57
N ASN A 108 29.79 -16.39 -9.40
CA ASN A 108 30.02 -15.32 -10.39
C ASN A 108 31.51 -15.03 -10.62
N ASP A 109 32.33 -14.93 -9.56
CA ASP A 109 33.76 -14.61 -9.68
C ASP A 109 34.55 -15.71 -10.39
N VAL A 110 34.32 -16.99 -10.05
CA VAL A 110 34.99 -18.14 -10.68
C VAL A 110 34.66 -18.19 -12.17
N GLN A 111 33.40 -17.97 -12.53
CA GLN A 111 32.97 -18.11 -13.90
C GLN A 111 33.37 -16.93 -14.78
N PHE A 112 33.20 -15.68 -14.35
CA PHE A 112 33.65 -14.52 -15.15
C PHE A 112 35.15 -14.53 -15.46
N SER A 113 35.96 -15.14 -14.57
CA SER A 113 37.40 -15.33 -14.82
C SER A 113 37.69 -16.32 -15.97
N SER A 114 36.77 -17.24 -16.27
CA SER A 114 36.83 -18.17 -17.41
C SER A 114 36.26 -17.62 -18.73
N PHE A 115 35.61 -16.44 -18.72
CA PHE A 115 34.99 -15.82 -19.90
C PHE A 115 35.95 -14.98 -20.77
N SER A 116 37.26 -14.98 -20.46
CA SER A 116 38.25 -14.17 -21.20
C SER A 116 38.67 -14.74 -22.57
N ASP A 117 38.05 -15.82 -23.06
CA ASP A 117 38.37 -16.36 -24.38
C ASP A 117 37.52 -15.74 -25.52
N LYS A 118 38.23 -15.45 -26.61
CA LYS A 118 38.00 -14.46 -27.68
C LYS A 118 36.65 -14.46 -28.45
N VAL A 119 35.63 -15.19 -28.04
CA VAL A 119 34.36 -15.32 -28.78
C VAL A 119 33.16 -14.66 -28.07
N VAL A 120 33.21 -14.44 -26.74
CA VAL A 120 32.06 -13.91 -25.98
C VAL A 120 32.02 -12.36 -25.90
N SER A 121 33.13 -11.69 -26.17
CA SER A 121 33.23 -10.21 -26.11
C SER A 121 32.40 -9.46 -27.15
N TYR A 122 31.93 -10.15 -28.21
CA TYR A 122 31.08 -9.59 -29.27
C TYR A 122 29.57 -9.73 -29.02
N LEU A 123 29.14 -10.60 -28.10
CA LEU A 123 27.73 -10.94 -27.89
C LEU A 123 27.10 -10.29 -26.65
N LEU A 124 27.91 -9.87 -25.67
CA LEU A 124 27.43 -9.30 -24.41
C LEU A 124 27.37 -7.76 -24.44
N PRO A 125 26.30 -7.13 -23.92
CA PRO A 125 26.23 -5.68 -23.77
C PRO A 125 27.41 -5.14 -22.93
N GLU A 126 27.97 -3.99 -23.27
CA GLU A 126 29.14 -3.43 -22.57
C GLU A 126 28.95 -3.29 -21.05
N TRP A 127 27.74 -2.95 -20.63
CA TRP A 127 27.40 -2.76 -19.21
C TRP A 127 27.51 -4.06 -18.39
N SER A 128 27.40 -5.23 -19.02
CA SER A 128 27.50 -6.52 -18.33
C SER A 128 28.86 -6.73 -17.68
N ARG A 129 29.92 -6.13 -18.24
CA ARG A 129 31.29 -6.15 -17.71
C ARG A 129 31.41 -5.45 -16.35
N LEU A 130 30.46 -4.59 -16.00
CA LEU A 130 30.44 -3.86 -14.72
C LEU A 130 29.73 -4.63 -13.59
N ILE A 131 28.89 -5.61 -13.92
CA ILE A 131 28.09 -6.37 -12.93
C ILE A 131 28.97 -7.00 -11.85
N PRO A 132 30.09 -7.71 -12.16
CA PRO A 132 30.91 -8.33 -11.11
C PRO A 132 31.47 -7.30 -10.12
N GLY A 133 31.79 -6.10 -10.61
CA GLY A 133 32.23 -5.00 -9.76
C GLY A 133 31.13 -4.56 -8.78
N TYR A 134 29.89 -4.43 -9.25
CA TYR A 134 28.74 -4.11 -8.41
C TYR A 134 28.43 -5.21 -7.40
N VAL A 135 28.44 -6.47 -7.82
CA VAL A 135 28.17 -7.63 -6.95
C VAL A 135 29.21 -7.72 -5.83
N ARG A 136 30.51 -7.64 -6.15
CA ARG A 136 31.58 -7.62 -5.14
C ARG A 136 31.46 -6.42 -4.18
N LYS A 137 31.07 -5.26 -4.71
CA LYS A 137 30.80 -4.09 -3.86
C LYS A 137 29.66 -4.39 -2.90
N LEU A 138 28.51 -4.86 -3.39
CA LEU A 138 27.36 -5.24 -2.56
C LEU A 138 27.73 -6.30 -1.53
N GLN A 139 28.52 -7.32 -1.91
CA GLN A 139 29.02 -8.34 -0.98
C GLN A 139 29.80 -7.73 0.18
N ARG A 140 30.69 -6.78 -0.11
CA ARG A 140 31.46 -6.08 0.92
C ARG A 140 30.58 -5.15 1.76
N GLU A 141 29.64 -4.43 1.14
CA GLU A 141 28.74 -3.51 1.84
C GLU A 141 27.75 -4.27 2.75
N LEU A 142 27.32 -5.47 2.34
CA LEU A 142 26.39 -6.35 3.06
C LEU A 142 27.10 -7.40 3.94
N SER A 143 28.38 -7.23 4.27
CA SER A 143 29.14 -8.21 5.06
C SER A 143 28.84 -8.16 6.57
N MET A 144 28.20 -7.09 7.07
CA MET A 144 28.14 -6.72 8.50
C MET A 144 29.51 -6.53 9.17
N SER A 145 30.60 -6.38 8.41
CA SER A 145 31.88 -6.01 8.99
C SER A 145 31.82 -4.56 9.51
N PRO A 146 32.53 -4.20 10.59
CA PRO A 146 32.55 -2.82 11.09
C PRO A 146 32.82 -1.79 9.99
N GLY A 147 31.91 -0.83 9.82
CA GLY A 147 31.97 0.21 8.80
C GLY A 147 31.48 -0.20 7.41
N SER A 148 30.90 -1.39 7.22
CA SER A 148 30.14 -1.74 6.01
C SER A 148 28.78 -1.04 6.02
N LEU A 149 28.15 -0.88 4.86
CA LEU A 149 26.81 -0.31 4.76
C LEU A 149 25.77 -1.01 5.66
N ALA A 150 25.78 -2.34 5.71
CA ALA A 150 24.83 -3.09 6.54
C ALA A 150 25.07 -2.86 8.05
N ASP A 151 26.33 -2.72 8.48
CA ASP A 151 26.66 -2.32 9.85
C ASP A 151 26.17 -0.90 10.14
N GLU A 152 26.41 0.06 9.23
CA GLU A 152 25.90 1.43 9.35
C GLU A 152 24.37 1.48 9.42
N ILE A 153 23.67 0.75 8.55
CA ILE A 153 22.21 0.65 8.56
C ILE A 153 21.71 0.07 9.88
N TRP A 154 22.36 -0.98 10.40
CA TRP A 154 21.96 -1.60 11.66
C TRP A 154 22.21 -0.67 12.85
N GLN A 155 23.30 0.11 12.83
CA GLN A 155 23.54 1.17 13.84
C GLN A 155 22.48 2.27 13.77
N ASP A 156 22.14 2.74 12.57
CA ASP A 156 21.07 3.71 12.36
C ASP A 156 19.71 3.20 12.85
N ALA A 157 19.42 1.91 12.66
CA ALA A 157 18.20 1.29 13.18
C ALA A 157 18.07 1.47 14.71
N HIS A 158 19.19 1.56 15.44
CA HIS A 158 19.26 1.80 16.88
C HIS A 158 19.32 3.28 17.27
N ASP A 159 19.38 4.21 16.30
CA ASP A 159 19.46 5.64 16.59
C ASP A 159 18.05 6.25 16.74
N PRO A 160 17.66 6.71 17.95
CA PRO A 160 16.36 7.35 18.18
C PRO A 160 16.20 8.73 17.53
N LEU A 161 17.28 9.35 17.03
CA LEU A 161 17.19 10.59 16.24
C LEU A 161 16.75 10.31 14.80
N ILE A 162 17.09 9.13 14.27
CA ILE A 162 16.71 8.67 12.93
C ILE A 162 15.36 7.95 12.99
N ASN A 163 15.19 7.05 13.97
CA ASN A 163 13.99 6.26 14.18
C ASN A 163 13.39 6.54 15.57
N PRO A 164 12.69 7.67 15.80
CA PRO A 164 12.14 8.01 17.11
C PRO A 164 11.20 6.96 17.68
N GLU A 165 10.51 6.20 16.83
CA GLU A 165 9.53 5.19 17.20
C GLU A 165 10.13 4.00 17.96
N ILE A 166 11.44 3.76 17.87
CA ILE A 166 12.11 2.65 18.57
C ILE A 166 12.09 2.81 20.10
N ARG A 167 11.78 4.02 20.58
CA ARG A 167 11.70 4.35 22.01
C ARG A 167 10.36 3.99 22.65
N TYR A 168 9.36 3.65 21.85
CA TYR A 168 8.01 3.40 22.33
C TYR A 168 7.62 1.96 22.03
N SER A 169 7.04 1.30 23.02
CA SER A 169 6.38 0.02 22.84
C SER A 169 5.03 0.21 22.15
N ALA A 170 4.64 -0.76 21.33
CA ALA A 170 3.36 -0.78 20.63
C ALA A 170 2.42 -1.80 21.26
N LYS A 171 1.13 -1.47 21.26
CA LYS A 171 0.06 -2.37 21.69
C LYS A 171 -0.98 -2.47 20.59
N VAL A 172 -1.55 -3.65 20.44
CA VAL A 172 -2.69 -3.86 19.55
C VAL A 172 -3.91 -3.13 20.09
N ARG A 173 -4.47 -2.26 19.27
CA ARG A 173 -5.73 -1.59 19.55
C ARG A 173 -6.86 -2.52 19.10
N VAL A 174 -7.65 -3.01 20.05
CA VAL A 174 -8.85 -3.81 19.75
C VAL A 174 -10.08 -2.91 19.84
N SER A 175 -10.54 -2.44 18.69
CA SER A 175 -11.83 -1.74 18.56
C SER A 175 -12.17 -1.54 17.07
N PRO A 176 -13.44 -1.74 16.67
CA PRO A 176 -13.87 -1.52 15.29
C PRO A 176 -13.84 -0.02 14.90
N ASN A 177 -13.92 0.88 15.88
CA ASN A 177 -13.95 2.33 15.65
C ASN A 177 -12.64 2.84 15.05
N LEU A 178 -12.71 3.98 14.35
CA LEU A 178 -11.52 4.69 13.87
C LEU A 178 -10.55 5.03 15.01
N CYS A 179 -9.25 5.03 14.70
CA CYS A 179 -8.23 5.52 15.63
C CYS A 179 -8.41 7.02 15.91
N ASP A 180 -7.86 7.50 17.02
CA ASP A 180 -8.09 8.88 17.45
C ASP A 180 -7.42 9.90 16.51
N GLU A 181 -6.28 9.52 15.91
CA GLU A 181 -5.61 10.33 14.90
C GLU A 181 -6.45 10.50 13.63
N GLU A 182 -7.19 9.47 13.21
CA GLU A 182 -8.10 9.56 12.06
C GLU A 182 -9.33 10.43 12.39
N LYS A 183 -9.87 10.35 13.61
CA LYS A 183 -10.96 11.24 14.06
C LYS A 183 -10.51 12.71 14.08
N GLU A 184 -9.30 12.97 14.58
CA GLU A 184 -8.72 14.30 14.59
C GLU A 184 -8.47 14.81 13.17
N PHE A 185 -7.98 13.94 12.27
CA PHE A 185 -7.88 14.22 10.85
C PHE A 185 -9.23 14.63 10.25
N LEU A 186 -10.29 13.84 10.48
CA LEU A 186 -11.64 14.10 9.97
C LEU A 186 -12.17 15.47 10.42
N SER A 187 -11.99 15.81 11.69
CA SER A 187 -12.37 17.11 12.26
C SER A 187 -11.67 18.27 11.53
N ARG A 188 -10.36 18.13 11.27
CA ARG A 188 -9.58 19.14 10.55
C ARG A 188 -9.93 19.19 9.06
N ARG A 189 -10.02 18.03 8.40
CA ARG A 189 -10.31 17.90 6.97
C ARG A 189 -11.68 18.45 6.63
N LYS A 190 -12.71 18.23 7.47
CA LYS A 190 -14.05 18.79 7.26
C LYS A 190 -14.02 20.32 7.13
N ARG A 191 -13.15 21.01 7.88
CA ARG A 191 -12.98 22.47 7.77
C ARG A 191 -12.36 22.89 6.43
N VAL A 192 -11.37 22.14 5.95
CA VAL A 192 -10.72 22.39 4.65
C VAL A 192 -11.67 22.05 3.49
N ALA A 193 -12.32 20.88 3.56
CA ALA A 193 -13.29 20.42 2.58
C ALA A 193 -14.50 21.34 2.46
N ARG A 194 -14.94 22.00 3.55
CA ARG A 194 -15.97 23.06 3.49
C ARG A 194 -15.58 24.19 2.52
N ILE A 195 -14.34 24.66 2.61
CA ILE A 195 -13.82 25.75 1.77
C ILE A 195 -13.71 25.27 0.31
N GLY A 196 -13.16 24.06 0.12
CA GLY A 196 -13.10 23.40 -1.19
C GLY A 196 -14.47 23.26 -1.83
N LEU A 197 -15.45 22.74 -1.08
CA LEU A 197 -16.83 22.55 -1.53
C LEU A 197 -17.51 23.85 -1.91
N ALA A 198 -17.35 24.91 -1.10
CA ALA A 198 -17.92 26.21 -1.41
C ALA A 198 -17.40 26.75 -2.75
N LYS A 199 -16.08 26.70 -2.94
CA LYS A 199 -15.43 27.10 -4.20
C LYS A 199 -15.88 26.21 -5.38
N TYR A 200 -15.90 24.89 -5.19
CA TYR A 200 -16.25 23.92 -6.22
C TYR A 200 -17.70 24.07 -6.71
N LEU A 201 -18.64 24.28 -5.79
CA LEU A 201 -20.06 24.40 -6.13
C LEU A 201 -20.49 25.84 -6.46
N GLY A 202 -19.61 26.83 -6.31
CA GLY A 202 -19.92 28.25 -6.52
C GLY A 202 -20.78 28.86 -5.41
N LEU A 203 -20.64 28.36 -4.19
CA LEU A 203 -21.36 28.82 -2.99
C LEU A 203 -20.52 29.83 -2.20
N LYS A 204 -21.16 30.65 -1.38
CA LYS A 204 -20.44 31.45 -0.38
C LYS A 204 -20.03 30.57 0.79
N GLU A 205 -18.80 30.70 1.25
CA GLU A 205 -18.26 29.88 2.35
C GLU A 205 -19.07 30.04 3.65
N GLU A 206 -19.57 31.24 3.93
CA GLU A 206 -20.40 31.57 5.09
C GLU A 206 -21.75 30.82 5.12
N ASP A 207 -22.28 30.45 3.95
CA ASP A 207 -23.58 29.79 3.79
C ASP A 207 -23.51 28.26 3.90
N VAL A 208 -22.30 27.68 3.92
CA VAL A 208 -22.09 26.23 3.98
C VAL A 208 -21.95 25.80 5.44
N HIS A 209 -22.95 25.13 6.01
CA HIS A 209 -22.82 24.60 7.36
C HIS A 209 -21.84 23.41 7.39
N PRO A 210 -21.00 23.22 8.43
CA PRO A 210 -20.06 22.09 8.49
C PRO A 210 -20.72 20.71 8.38
N ASP A 211 -21.94 20.56 8.87
CA ASP A 211 -22.70 19.29 8.79
C ASP A 211 -23.32 19.03 7.41
N ASP A 212 -23.37 20.06 6.55
CA ASP A 212 -23.86 19.93 5.17
C ASP A 212 -22.76 19.40 4.24
N VAL A 213 -21.49 19.44 4.68
CA VAL A 213 -20.33 19.01 3.89
C VAL A 213 -20.35 17.48 3.75
N PRO A 214 -20.45 16.94 2.52
CA PRO A 214 -20.40 15.50 2.30
C PRO A 214 -18.99 14.96 2.50
N THR A 215 -18.88 13.75 3.05
CA THR A 215 -17.62 13.01 3.04
C THR A 215 -17.46 12.36 1.67
N ILE A 216 -16.52 12.87 0.88
CA ILE A 216 -16.22 12.36 -0.46
C ILE A 216 -14.97 11.47 -0.39
N ALA A 217 -15.03 10.28 -0.98
CA ALA A 217 -13.89 9.39 -1.12
C ALA A 217 -13.58 9.17 -2.61
N MET A 218 -12.28 9.06 -2.93
CA MET A 218 -11.80 8.64 -4.24
C MET A 218 -11.11 7.28 -4.12
N CYS A 219 -11.35 6.38 -5.07
CA CYS A 219 -10.60 5.13 -5.17
C CYS A 219 -10.00 4.95 -6.56
N GLY A 220 -8.79 4.38 -6.62
CA GLY A 220 -8.10 4.04 -7.86
C GLY A 220 -7.84 2.55 -7.94
N SER A 221 -8.12 1.96 -9.10
CA SER A 221 -7.93 0.52 -9.29
C SER A 221 -6.45 0.10 -9.33
N GLY A 222 -6.20 -1.20 -9.30
CA GLY A 222 -4.91 -1.76 -9.70
C GLY A 222 -4.71 -1.75 -11.22
N GLY A 223 -3.48 -2.07 -11.65
CA GLY A 223 -3.12 -2.08 -13.08
C GLY A 223 -1.68 -1.65 -13.37
N GLY A 224 -0.73 -1.95 -12.49
CA GLY A 224 0.69 -1.64 -12.69
C GLY A 224 0.97 -0.16 -12.96
N LEU A 225 1.89 0.12 -13.88
CA LEU A 225 2.22 1.50 -14.27
C LEU A 225 1.09 2.22 -15.01
N ARG A 226 0.21 1.49 -15.72
CA ARG A 226 -0.98 2.11 -16.35
C ARG A 226 -1.83 2.79 -15.29
N ALA A 227 -2.19 2.08 -14.22
CA ALA A 227 -3.00 2.63 -13.14
C ALA A 227 -2.28 3.80 -12.44
N LEU A 228 -0.97 3.70 -12.22
CA LEU A 228 -0.16 4.80 -11.66
C LEU A 228 -0.23 6.07 -12.53
N ILE A 229 -0.01 5.95 -13.84
CA ILE A 229 0.08 7.10 -14.75
C ILE A 229 -1.32 7.65 -15.08
N ALA A 230 -2.27 6.79 -15.42
CA ALA A 230 -3.65 7.18 -15.69
C ALA A 230 -4.30 7.81 -14.45
N GLY A 231 -4.12 7.19 -13.28
CA GLY A 231 -4.58 7.75 -12.00
C GLY A 231 -3.95 9.11 -11.70
N THR A 232 -2.66 9.31 -12.03
CA THR A 232 -2.00 10.62 -11.88
C THR A 232 -2.69 11.67 -12.77
N GLY A 233 -3.03 11.31 -14.01
CA GLY A 233 -3.80 12.17 -14.92
C GLY A 233 -5.19 12.50 -14.41
N SER A 234 -5.93 11.49 -13.92
CA SER A 234 -7.27 11.65 -13.35
C SER A 234 -7.27 12.55 -12.13
N ILE A 235 -6.37 12.32 -11.17
CA ILE A 235 -6.29 13.15 -9.96
C ILE A 235 -5.87 14.58 -10.32
N LEU A 236 -4.94 14.76 -11.27
CA LEU A 236 -4.57 16.10 -11.75
C LEU A 236 -5.77 16.85 -12.36
N ALA A 237 -6.61 16.15 -13.13
CA ALA A 237 -7.84 16.74 -13.67
C ALA A 237 -8.81 17.15 -12.55
N THR A 238 -8.96 16.33 -11.50
CA THR A 238 -9.81 16.65 -10.35
C THR A 238 -9.26 17.79 -9.49
N GLU A 239 -7.93 17.93 -9.38
CA GLU A 239 -7.26 19.02 -8.67
C GLU A 239 -7.50 20.34 -9.40
N GLU A 240 -7.37 20.37 -10.72
CA GLU A 240 -7.61 21.56 -11.54
C GLU A 240 -9.08 21.95 -11.61
N ASP A 241 -10.01 20.99 -11.55
CA ASP A 241 -11.45 21.23 -11.46
C ASP A 241 -11.89 21.70 -10.05
N GLY A 242 -11.04 21.52 -9.03
CA GLY A 242 -11.31 21.85 -7.63
C GLY A 242 -12.06 20.77 -6.84
N LEU A 243 -12.35 19.62 -7.47
CA LEU A 243 -12.98 18.48 -6.81
C LEU A 243 -12.06 17.88 -5.74
N PHE A 244 -10.75 17.77 -6.01
CA PHE A 244 -9.80 17.13 -5.09
C PHE A 244 -9.73 17.81 -3.71
N ASP A 245 -9.94 19.14 -3.67
CA ASP A 245 -10.00 19.91 -2.43
C ASP A 245 -11.20 19.52 -1.54
N CYS A 246 -12.24 18.90 -2.12
CA CYS A 246 -13.43 18.42 -1.42
C CYS A 246 -13.26 16.99 -0.87
N VAL A 247 -12.29 16.23 -1.37
CA VAL A 247 -12.10 14.80 -1.07
C VAL A 247 -11.57 14.62 0.35
N THR A 248 -12.13 13.68 1.11
CA THR A 248 -11.68 13.35 2.47
C THR A 248 -10.70 12.18 2.47
N TYR A 249 -10.98 11.15 1.68
CA TYR A 249 -10.17 9.93 1.60
C TYR A 249 -9.75 9.63 0.17
N THR A 250 -8.53 9.14 -0.01
CA THR A 250 -8.13 8.39 -1.20
C THR A 250 -7.85 6.95 -0.81
N SER A 251 -8.14 6.00 -1.70
CA SER A 251 -7.76 4.60 -1.51
C SER A 251 -7.19 4.02 -2.80
N GLY A 252 -6.24 3.11 -2.68
CA GLY A 252 -5.55 2.51 -3.81
C GLY A 252 -5.40 1.01 -3.67
N VAL A 253 -5.44 0.32 -4.81
CA VAL A 253 -4.95 -1.04 -5.01
C VAL A 253 -3.74 -0.97 -5.94
N SER A 254 -2.73 -1.81 -5.71
CA SER A 254 -1.62 -2.02 -6.65
C SER A 254 -0.96 -0.74 -7.17
N GLY A 255 -1.01 -0.46 -8.48
CA GLY A 255 -0.47 0.77 -9.08
C GLY A 255 -0.97 2.06 -8.44
N SER A 256 -2.22 2.10 -7.96
CA SER A 256 -2.77 3.26 -7.24
C SER A 256 -2.22 3.40 -5.82
N CYS A 257 -1.75 2.31 -5.19
CA CYS A 257 -0.93 2.42 -3.98
C CYS A 257 0.40 3.12 -4.28
N TRP A 258 1.06 2.79 -5.39
CA TRP A 258 2.29 3.49 -5.77
C TRP A 258 2.06 4.96 -6.05
N LEU A 259 0.93 5.32 -6.67
CA LEU A 259 0.56 6.72 -6.90
C LEU A 259 0.54 7.49 -5.59
N GLN A 260 -0.24 7.00 -4.62
CA GLN A 260 -0.39 7.66 -3.33
C GLN A 260 0.95 7.72 -2.58
N ALA A 261 1.75 6.66 -2.64
CA ALA A 261 3.07 6.62 -2.01
C ALA A 261 4.01 7.67 -2.60
N LEU A 262 4.03 7.79 -3.93
CA LEU A 262 4.92 8.69 -4.65
C LEU A 262 4.45 10.15 -4.59
N SER A 263 3.14 10.42 -4.56
CA SER A 263 2.64 11.79 -4.43
C SER A 263 3.08 12.44 -3.11
N LEU A 264 3.16 11.64 -2.03
CA LEU A 264 3.48 12.07 -0.68
C LEU A 264 4.98 11.93 -0.32
N THR A 265 5.88 12.13 -1.28
CA THR A 265 7.34 12.20 -1.04
C THR A 265 7.82 13.64 -0.86
N SER A 266 9.00 13.83 -0.29
CA SER A 266 9.64 15.12 -0.05
C SER A 266 9.93 15.92 -1.32
N PHE A 267 10.09 15.23 -2.45
CA PHE A 267 10.33 15.85 -3.76
C PHE A 267 9.04 16.16 -4.52
N ASN A 268 7.94 15.41 -4.31
CA ASN A 268 6.65 15.70 -4.93
C ASN A 268 5.76 16.62 -4.08
N LYS A 269 5.88 16.54 -2.75
CA LYS A 269 5.23 17.42 -1.75
C LYS A 269 3.70 17.41 -1.82
N GLY A 270 3.11 16.29 -2.19
CA GLY A 270 1.67 16.17 -2.39
C GLY A 270 1.14 16.87 -3.65
N ASN A 271 2.02 17.40 -4.51
CA ASN A 271 1.63 18.05 -5.77
C ASN A 271 1.65 17.04 -6.92
N ILE A 272 0.50 16.85 -7.56
CA ILE A 272 0.32 15.83 -8.59
C ILE A 272 1.08 16.17 -9.88
N ARG A 273 1.24 17.46 -10.19
CA ARG A 273 2.05 17.90 -11.32
C ARG A 273 3.54 17.59 -11.12
N ASN A 274 4.07 17.70 -9.90
CA ASN A 274 5.43 17.26 -9.60
C ASN A 274 5.57 15.73 -9.77
N LEU A 275 4.58 14.95 -9.32
CA LEU A 275 4.55 13.51 -9.55
C LEU A 275 4.59 13.18 -11.05
N LEU A 276 3.79 13.87 -11.86
CA LEU A 276 3.78 13.69 -13.31
C LEU A 276 5.17 13.92 -13.94
N GLU A 277 5.84 15.01 -13.59
CA GLU A 277 7.18 15.31 -14.07
C GLU A 277 8.23 14.29 -13.58
N HIS A 278 8.07 13.79 -12.36
CA HIS A 278 8.90 12.70 -11.84
C HIS A 278 8.69 11.40 -12.62
N LEU A 279 7.45 11.03 -12.94
CA LEU A 279 7.15 9.85 -13.76
C LEU A 279 7.78 9.97 -15.15
N LYS A 280 7.65 11.13 -15.80
CA LYS A 280 8.30 11.42 -17.10
C LYS A 280 9.83 11.27 -17.02
N ALA A 281 10.42 11.65 -15.90
CA ALA A 281 11.87 11.55 -15.71
C ALA A 281 12.37 10.12 -15.43
N ARG A 282 11.51 9.19 -14.99
CA ARG A 282 11.94 7.89 -14.45
C ARG A 282 11.36 6.67 -15.16
N ALA A 283 10.14 6.76 -15.71
CA ALA A 283 9.42 5.60 -16.24
C ALA A 283 9.98 5.08 -17.57
N SER A 284 10.88 5.80 -18.25
CA SER A 284 11.46 5.37 -19.54
C SER A 284 12.51 4.26 -19.43
N THR A 285 12.83 3.82 -18.21
CA THR A 285 13.77 2.73 -17.93
C THR A 285 13.09 1.66 -17.10
N HIS A 286 13.20 0.41 -17.54
CA HIS A 286 12.65 -0.74 -16.83
C HIS A 286 13.18 -0.80 -15.39
N ILE A 287 12.31 -1.15 -14.44
CA ILE A 287 12.64 -1.23 -13.01
C ILE A 287 13.78 -2.22 -12.70
N ALA A 288 13.90 -3.27 -13.51
CA ALA A 288 14.91 -4.31 -13.39
C ALA A 288 16.08 -4.14 -14.38
N TYR A 289 16.20 -2.98 -15.05
CA TYR A 289 17.32 -2.74 -15.95
C TYR A 289 18.64 -2.72 -15.15
N PRO A 290 19.54 -3.72 -15.32
CA PRO A 290 20.57 -3.97 -14.32
C PRO A 290 21.55 -2.82 -14.08
N PRO A 291 22.06 -2.08 -15.09
CA PRO A 291 23.01 -0.99 -14.83
C PRO A 291 22.46 0.06 -13.87
N VAL A 292 21.21 0.45 -14.06
CA VAL A 292 20.58 1.49 -13.25
C VAL A 292 20.15 0.95 -11.89
N ALA A 293 19.62 -0.27 -11.85
CA ALA A 293 19.27 -0.92 -10.58
C ALA A 293 20.51 -1.14 -9.70
N PHE A 294 21.59 -1.73 -10.23
CA PHE A 294 22.85 -1.91 -9.51
C PHE A 294 23.49 -0.58 -9.12
N GLN A 295 23.46 0.43 -9.99
CA GLN A 295 23.97 1.74 -9.66
C GLN A 295 23.26 2.32 -8.43
N SER A 296 21.92 2.28 -8.38
CA SER A 296 21.15 2.77 -7.23
C SER A 296 21.38 1.94 -5.96
N LEU A 297 21.50 0.62 -6.08
CA LEU A 297 21.70 -0.25 -4.91
C LEU A 297 23.13 -0.26 -4.39
N ALA A 298 24.12 0.02 -5.23
CA ALA A 298 25.52 -0.06 -4.87
C ALA A 298 26.17 1.31 -4.64
N SER A 299 25.50 2.43 -4.90
CA SER A 299 26.09 3.77 -4.83
C SER A 299 25.42 4.67 -3.78
N MET A 300 26.23 5.46 -3.09
CA MET A 300 25.72 6.54 -2.23
C MET A 300 25.14 7.67 -3.08
N PRO A 301 24.13 8.40 -2.57
CA PRO A 301 23.50 8.24 -1.26
C PRO A 301 22.33 7.24 -1.23
N THR A 302 21.99 6.60 -2.34
CA THR A 302 20.73 5.87 -2.51
C THR A 302 20.74 4.46 -1.92
N ASN A 303 21.89 3.78 -1.97
CA ASN A 303 22.10 2.43 -1.47
C ASN A 303 21.62 2.23 -0.02
N LYS A 304 21.95 3.18 0.88
CA LYS A 304 21.58 3.10 2.29
C LYS A 304 20.08 2.96 2.47
N TYR A 305 19.32 3.92 1.95
CA TYR A 305 17.86 3.96 2.10
C TYR A 305 17.14 2.79 1.42
N LEU A 306 17.64 2.35 0.25
CA LEU A 306 17.06 1.23 -0.50
C LEU A 306 17.28 -0.12 0.20
N LEU A 307 18.42 -0.28 0.87
CA LEU A 307 18.79 -1.54 1.53
C LEU A 307 18.40 -1.57 3.02
N SER A 308 18.01 -0.43 3.63
CA SER A 308 17.57 -0.35 5.02
C SER A 308 16.52 -1.41 5.37
N GLY A 309 15.45 -1.49 4.59
CA GLY A 309 14.37 -2.45 4.86
C GLY A 309 14.81 -3.91 4.81
N MET A 310 15.75 -4.25 3.91
CA MET A 310 16.30 -5.61 3.81
C MET A 310 17.12 -5.96 5.06
N VAL A 311 18.04 -5.08 5.45
CA VAL A 311 18.91 -5.31 6.62
C VAL A 311 18.09 -5.34 7.90
N GLU A 312 17.22 -4.36 8.11
CA GLU A 312 16.36 -4.26 9.30
C GLU A 312 15.46 -5.49 9.45
N LYS A 313 14.85 -5.98 8.36
CA LYS A 313 14.01 -7.19 8.35
C LYS A 313 14.82 -8.45 8.73
N LEU A 314 15.94 -8.67 8.06
CA LEU A 314 16.74 -9.90 8.22
C LEU A 314 17.53 -9.95 9.54
N LYS A 315 17.93 -8.80 10.08
CA LYS A 315 18.63 -8.69 11.37
C LYS A 315 17.65 -8.60 12.55
N GLY A 316 16.55 -7.88 12.36
CA GLY A 316 15.54 -7.65 13.40
C GLY A 316 14.70 -8.86 13.75
N ASP A 317 14.62 -9.84 12.86
CA ASP A 317 13.86 -11.06 13.09
C ASP A 317 14.59 -12.32 12.59
N PRO A 318 15.03 -13.22 13.49
CA PRO A 318 15.76 -14.44 13.14
C PRO A 318 15.04 -15.39 12.20
N LYS A 319 13.69 -15.38 12.15
CA LYS A 319 12.90 -16.24 11.24
C LYS A 319 12.31 -15.46 10.05
N ALA A 320 12.76 -14.24 9.81
CA ALA A 320 12.35 -13.47 8.65
C ALA A 320 12.73 -14.15 7.34
N ASP A 321 11.92 -13.88 6.32
CA ASP A 321 12.19 -14.27 4.94
C ASP A 321 12.38 -13.01 4.07
N PHE A 322 13.16 -13.13 2.99
CA PHE A 322 13.35 -12.08 2.00
C PHE A 322 13.18 -12.69 0.60
N GLY A 323 11.98 -12.54 0.05
CA GLY A 323 11.52 -13.23 -1.14
C GLY A 323 11.43 -12.35 -2.38
N LEU A 324 10.83 -12.90 -3.45
CA LEU A 324 10.66 -12.22 -4.74
C LEU A 324 9.87 -10.91 -4.62
N VAL A 325 8.86 -10.89 -3.74
CA VAL A 325 8.03 -9.70 -3.47
C VAL A 325 8.88 -8.57 -2.85
N ASP A 326 9.79 -8.91 -1.93
CA ASP A 326 10.70 -7.94 -1.32
C ASP A 326 11.69 -7.36 -2.35
N VAL A 327 12.27 -8.23 -3.21
CA VAL A 327 13.16 -7.81 -4.31
C VAL A 327 12.44 -6.89 -5.30
N TYR A 328 11.22 -7.26 -5.69
CA TYR A 328 10.39 -6.46 -6.59
C TYR A 328 10.12 -5.06 -6.01
N GLY A 329 9.78 -5.00 -4.72
CA GLY A 329 9.59 -3.75 -4.00
C GLY A 329 10.85 -2.87 -3.96
N VAL A 330 12.02 -3.46 -3.71
CA VAL A 330 13.30 -2.74 -3.75
C VAL A 330 13.62 -2.19 -5.15
N LEU A 331 13.35 -2.95 -6.21
CA LEU A 331 13.53 -2.48 -7.60
C LEU A 331 12.57 -1.35 -7.97
N LEU A 332 11.31 -1.44 -7.56
CA LEU A 332 10.34 -0.36 -7.70
C LEU A 332 10.81 0.91 -6.98
N ALA A 333 11.27 0.79 -5.73
CA ALA A 333 11.78 1.90 -4.94
C ALA A 333 13.04 2.51 -5.56
N ALA A 334 14.00 1.68 -6.00
CA ALA A 334 15.19 2.14 -6.70
C ALA A 334 14.84 2.95 -7.94
N ARG A 335 13.73 2.59 -8.60
CA ARG A 335 13.25 3.35 -9.74
C ARG A 335 12.54 4.65 -9.34
N TYR A 336 11.55 4.56 -8.45
CA TYR A 336 10.54 5.60 -8.26
C TYR A 336 10.66 6.38 -6.95
N LEU A 337 11.29 5.85 -5.89
CA LEU A 337 11.58 6.62 -4.67
C LEU A 337 12.90 7.41 -4.75
N VAL A 338 13.74 7.11 -5.75
CA VAL A 338 14.95 7.88 -6.02
C VAL A 338 14.64 8.98 -7.05
N PRO A 339 14.79 10.28 -6.70
CA PRO A 339 14.54 11.38 -7.62
C PRO A 339 15.63 11.49 -8.69
N LYS A 340 15.34 12.22 -9.78
CA LYS A 340 16.31 12.49 -10.84
C LYS A 340 17.57 13.17 -10.27
N GLY A 341 18.75 12.61 -10.57
CA GLY A 341 20.04 13.12 -10.10
C GLY A 341 20.48 12.57 -8.74
N ASP A 342 19.69 11.67 -8.13
CA ASP A 342 19.99 10.83 -6.95
C ASP A 342 20.24 11.57 -5.61
N LEU A 343 20.73 12.81 -5.63
CA LEU A 343 21.07 13.60 -4.43
C LEU A 343 19.86 14.09 -3.63
N GLY A 344 18.66 14.06 -4.22
CA GLY A 344 17.42 14.48 -3.57
C GLY A 344 16.74 13.40 -2.71
N VAL A 345 17.34 12.21 -2.60
CA VAL A 345 16.79 11.11 -1.79
C VAL A 345 16.73 11.51 -0.31
N ASN A 346 15.66 11.12 0.38
CA ASN A 346 15.40 11.49 1.76
C ASN A 346 14.89 10.28 2.54
N ASP A 347 15.50 9.96 3.69
CA ASP A 347 15.07 8.85 4.56
C ASP A 347 13.58 8.89 4.90
N ARG A 348 13.03 10.10 5.08
CA ARG A 348 11.62 10.27 5.47
C ARG A 348 10.65 9.68 4.45
N ASP A 349 11.05 9.62 3.17
CA ASP A 349 10.24 9.09 2.08
C ASP A 349 10.16 7.56 2.07
N PHE A 350 10.94 6.88 2.93
CA PHE A 350 11.00 5.41 3.03
C PHE A 350 10.18 4.84 4.18
N LYS A 351 9.36 5.66 4.85
CA LYS A 351 8.41 5.24 5.89
C LYS A 351 7.01 5.78 5.57
N LEU A 352 6.02 4.92 5.67
CA LEU A 352 4.64 5.30 5.40
C LEU A 352 4.11 6.24 6.51
N SER A 353 4.49 6.00 7.77
CA SER A 353 4.05 6.85 8.89
C SER A 353 4.50 8.31 8.77
N ASN A 354 5.59 8.59 8.04
CA ASN A 354 6.06 9.96 7.81
C ASN A 354 5.11 10.78 6.92
N GLN A 355 4.24 10.12 6.15
CA GLN A 355 3.24 10.80 5.34
C GLN A 355 2.20 11.57 6.17
N ARG A 356 2.13 11.32 7.49
CA ARG A 356 1.35 12.15 8.44
C ARG A 356 1.63 13.64 8.26
N GLN A 357 2.85 14.02 7.88
CA GLN A 357 3.21 15.43 7.63
C GLN A 357 2.33 16.11 6.55
N TYR A 358 1.76 15.34 5.63
CA TYR A 358 0.91 15.81 4.54
C TYR A 358 -0.59 15.76 4.83
N VAL A 359 -1.02 15.06 5.89
CA VAL A 359 -2.44 14.87 6.16
C VAL A 359 -2.87 15.33 7.55
N GLN A 360 -1.96 15.45 8.52
CA GLN A 360 -2.29 15.74 9.92
C GLN A 360 -3.08 17.04 10.14
N TYR A 361 -3.01 18.02 9.23
CA TYR A 361 -3.79 19.27 9.33
C TYR A 361 -5.01 19.28 8.41
N GLY A 362 -5.38 18.13 7.82
CA GLY A 362 -6.47 18.02 6.85
C GLY A 362 -6.14 18.67 5.50
N GLN A 363 -4.86 18.95 5.22
CA GLN A 363 -4.47 19.71 4.03
C GLN A 363 -4.58 18.91 2.73
N LEU A 364 -4.39 17.59 2.78
CA LEU A 364 -4.65 16.66 1.68
C LEU A 364 -5.61 15.55 2.14
N PRO A 365 -6.29 14.85 1.21
CA PRO A 365 -7.04 13.65 1.53
C PRO A 365 -6.14 12.61 2.23
N MET A 366 -6.71 11.82 3.13
CA MET A 366 -5.94 10.77 3.79
C MET A 366 -5.82 9.55 2.88
N PRO A 367 -4.59 9.06 2.60
CA PRO A 367 -4.39 7.90 1.76
C PRO A 367 -4.64 6.62 2.55
N ILE A 368 -5.31 5.68 1.90
CA ILE A 368 -5.53 4.32 2.35
C ILE A 368 -4.89 3.38 1.32
N TYR A 369 -3.92 2.59 1.80
CA TYR A 369 -3.26 1.55 1.03
C TYR A 369 -3.88 0.21 1.41
N THR A 370 -3.93 -0.72 0.47
CA THR A 370 -4.59 -2.01 0.67
C THR A 370 -3.66 -3.18 0.36
N ALA A 371 -3.83 -4.25 1.13
CA ALA A 371 -3.24 -5.55 0.91
C ALA A 371 -4.22 -6.62 1.40
N VAL A 372 -4.07 -7.85 0.91
CA VAL A 372 -4.91 -8.97 1.33
C VAL A 372 -4.08 -10.14 1.84
N ARG A 373 -4.69 -10.96 2.69
CA ARG A 373 -4.20 -12.28 3.10
C ARG A 373 -5.19 -13.32 2.64
N HIS A 374 -4.71 -14.44 2.13
CA HIS A 374 -5.55 -15.59 1.80
C HIS A 374 -5.71 -16.46 3.04
N GLU A 375 -6.93 -16.60 3.54
CA GLU A 375 -7.27 -17.48 4.67
C GLU A 375 -7.88 -18.77 4.14
N ILE A 376 -7.39 -19.90 4.66
CA ILE A 376 -7.94 -21.23 4.41
C ILE A 376 -8.48 -21.72 5.75
N PRO A 377 -9.79 -21.98 5.87
CA PRO A 377 -10.39 -22.51 7.10
C PRO A 377 -9.67 -23.77 7.60
N ASP A 378 -9.57 -23.90 8.93
CA ASP A 378 -9.04 -25.10 9.55
C ASP A 378 -9.88 -26.32 9.14
N LEU A 379 -9.20 -27.45 8.91
CA LEU A 379 -9.88 -28.69 8.54
C LEU A 379 -10.74 -29.17 9.72
N PRO A 380 -12.02 -29.52 9.51
CA PRO A 380 -12.83 -30.09 10.58
C PRO A 380 -12.17 -31.38 11.11
N GLU A 381 -12.40 -31.71 12.39
CA GLU A 381 -11.90 -32.94 13.06
C GLU A 381 -12.18 -34.24 12.27
N ALA A 382 -13.14 -34.22 11.34
CA ALA A 382 -13.39 -35.29 10.37
C ALA A 382 -12.17 -35.63 9.48
N ALA A 383 -11.21 -34.73 9.29
CA ALA A 383 -9.97 -34.98 8.57
C ALA A 383 -9.02 -35.96 9.31
N GLU A 384 -9.26 -36.23 10.60
CA GLU A 384 -8.52 -37.23 11.37
C GLU A 384 -9.00 -38.67 11.13
N GLN A 385 -10.09 -38.86 10.37
CA GLN A 385 -10.73 -40.16 10.16
C GLN A 385 -10.11 -40.99 9.03
N GLY A 386 -9.25 -40.41 8.20
CA GLY A 386 -8.56 -41.11 7.12
C GLY A 386 -7.99 -40.18 6.03
N PRO A 387 -7.08 -40.67 5.18
CA PRO A 387 -6.44 -39.87 4.13
C PRO A 387 -7.40 -39.37 3.04
N ILE A 388 -8.50 -40.09 2.77
CA ILE A 388 -9.51 -39.70 1.77
C ILE A 388 -10.41 -38.59 2.34
N GLU A 389 -10.84 -38.74 3.59
CA GLU A 389 -11.65 -37.75 4.31
C GLU A 389 -10.86 -36.46 4.53
N ALA A 390 -9.56 -36.55 4.79
CA ALA A 390 -8.65 -35.41 4.85
C ALA A 390 -8.53 -34.69 3.50
N GLU A 391 -8.53 -35.42 2.38
CA GLU A 391 -8.46 -34.84 1.04
C GLU A 391 -9.76 -34.13 0.67
N ILE A 392 -10.92 -34.74 0.97
CA ILE A 392 -12.25 -34.13 0.81
C ILE A 392 -12.40 -32.88 1.69
N ALA A 393 -11.95 -32.94 2.95
CA ALA A 393 -11.96 -31.80 3.86
C ALA A 393 -11.04 -30.68 3.36
N LYS A 394 -9.87 -31.00 2.81
CA LYS A 394 -8.94 -30.03 2.18
C LYS A 394 -9.54 -29.38 0.94
N GLU A 395 -10.23 -30.14 0.11
CA GLU A 395 -10.93 -29.57 -1.04
C GLU A 395 -12.09 -28.66 -0.61
N LYS A 396 -12.84 -29.04 0.44
CA LYS A 396 -13.92 -28.23 0.98
C LYS A 396 -13.40 -26.93 1.61
N ALA A 397 -12.36 -27.00 2.45
CA ALA A 397 -11.72 -25.83 3.04
C ALA A 397 -11.13 -24.89 1.96
N LYS A 398 -10.56 -25.43 0.89
CA LYS A 398 -10.10 -24.62 -0.26
C LYS A 398 -11.23 -23.92 -1.01
N LYS A 399 -12.44 -24.51 -1.06
CA LYS A 399 -13.63 -23.89 -1.65
C LYS A 399 -14.23 -22.81 -0.76
N GLU A 400 -14.01 -22.90 0.55
CA GLU A 400 -14.46 -21.94 1.57
C GLU A 400 -13.40 -20.88 1.92
N ALA A 401 -12.25 -20.89 1.23
CA ALA A 401 -11.19 -19.91 1.44
C ALA A 401 -11.63 -18.50 1.00
N TRP A 402 -11.08 -17.48 1.65
CA TRP A 402 -11.40 -16.09 1.35
C TRP A 402 -10.20 -15.15 1.54
N PHE A 403 -10.36 -13.92 1.07
CA PHE A 403 -9.35 -12.88 1.22
C PHE A 403 -9.70 -11.94 2.38
N GLN A 404 -8.79 -11.85 3.35
CA GLN A 404 -8.86 -10.91 4.45
C GLN A 404 -8.19 -9.60 4.08
N TRP A 405 -8.91 -8.49 4.22
CA TRP A 405 -8.43 -7.17 3.85
C TRP A 405 -7.68 -6.50 5.00
N TYR A 406 -6.52 -5.93 4.65
CA TYR A 406 -5.75 -5.05 5.51
C TYR A 406 -5.72 -3.66 4.88
N GLU A 407 -6.02 -2.67 5.71
CA GLU A 407 -5.83 -1.27 5.37
C GLU A 407 -4.60 -0.72 6.08
N ILE A 408 -3.84 0.08 5.35
CA ILE A 408 -2.67 0.78 5.87
C ILE A 408 -2.88 2.26 5.63
N THR A 409 -2.81 3.06 6.67
CA THR A 409 -2.87 4.51 6.61
C THR A 409 -1.57 5.07 7.18
N PRO A 410 -1.31 6.38 7.11
CA PRO A 410 -0.18 6.96 7.85
C PRO A 410 -0.30 6.75 9.37
N TYR A 411 -1.51 6.47 9.90
CA TYR A 411 -1.79 6.35 11.33
C TYR A 411 -1.76 4.91 11.83
N GLU A 412 -2.48 4.02 11.15
CA GLU A 412 -2.78 2.67 11.59
C GLU A 412 -2.64 1.64 10.45
N PHE A 413 -2.17 0.44 10.80
CA PHE A 413 -2.31 -0.81 10.06
C PHE A 413 -3.42 -1.64 10.72
N PHE A 414 -4.51 -1.88 10.01
CA PHE A 414 -5.76 -2.39 10.58
C PHE A 414 -6.36 -3.51 9.74
N CYS A 415 -6.97 -4.49 10.41
CA CYS A 415 -7.80 -5.52 9.78
C CYS A 415 -9.20 -5.47 10.37
N GLU A 416 -10.21 -5.28 9.51
CA GLU A 416 -11.60 -5.16 9.92
C GLU A 416 -12.14 -6.45 10.53
N GLU A 417 -11.78 -7.61 9.97
CA GLU A 417 -12.17 -8.91 10.51
C GLU A 417 -11.66 -9.15 11.93
N PHE A 418 -10.52 -8.54 12.29
CA PHE A 418 -9.96 -8.65 13.63
C PHE A 418 -10.54 -7.59 14.57
N GLY A 419 -11.25 -6.59 14.03
CA GLY A 419 -11.61 -5.37 14.75
C GLY A 419 -10.41 -4.73 15.44
N ALA A 420 -9.20 -4.88 14.87
CA ALA A 420 -7.96 -4.56 15.54
C ALA A 420 -6.86 -4.08 14.60
N GLY A 421 -5.97 -3.27 15.14
CA GLY A 421 -4.83 -2.73 14.41
C GLY A 421 -3.69 -2.28 15.32
N ILE A 422 -2.59 -1.88 14.69
CA ILE A 422 -1.40 -1.33 15.34
C ILE A 422 -1.04 0.01 14.67
N PRO A 423 -0.32 0.90 15.37
CA PRO A 423 0.21 2.09 14.70
C PRO A 423 1.11 1.70 13.53
N THR A 424 1.01 2.42 12.41
CA THR A 424 1.80 2.10 11.19
C THR A 424 3.30 2.05 11.45
N TRP A 425 3.81 2.91 12.33
CA TRP A 425 5.24 2.93 12.71
C TRP A 425 5.69 1.65 13.43
N ALA A 426 4.78 0.81 13.91
CA ALA A 426 5.06 -0.47 14.56
C ALA A 426 5.01 -1.66 13.59
N LEU A 427 4.63 -1.44 12.33
CA LEU A 427 4.57 -2.48 11.32
C LEU A 427 5.95 -3.12 11.12
N GLY A 428 6.03 -4.44 11.08
CA GLY A 428 7.29 -5.19 11.00
C GLY A 428 7.85 -5.65 12.35
N ARG A 429 7.30 -5.18 13.48
CA ARG A 429 7.65 -5.71 14.81
C ARG A 429 6.92 -7.01 15.09
N ARG A 430 7.54 -7.91 15.86
CA ARG A 430 6.86 -9.08 16.42
C ARG A 430 5.94 -8.66 17.55
N PHE A 431 4.86 -9.42 17.74
CA PHE A 431 3.92 -9.23 18.84
C PHE A 431 3.67 -10.55 19.56
N ASN A 432 3.31 -10.47 20.83
CA ASN A 432 2.80 -11.61 21.60
C ASN A 432 1.71 -11.11 22.55
N GLN A 433 0.54 -11.76 22.52
CA GLN A 433 -0.62 -11.42 23.35
C GLN A 433 -1.05 -9.95 23.26
N GLY A 434 -0.78 -9.28 22.14
CA GLY A 434 -1.16 -7.89 21.86
C GLY A 434 -0.12 -6.83 22.27
N CYS A 435 1.08 -7.22 22.69
CA CYS A 435 2.19 -6.30 22.97
C CYS A 435 3.36 -6.60 22.03
N ASP A 436 4.10 -5.58 21.60
CA ASP A 436 5.28 -5.81 20.76
C ASP A 436 6.42 -6.47 21.55
N VAL A 437 7.20 -7.29 20.84
CA VAL A 437 8.29 -8.09 21.39
C VAL A 437 9.62 -7.54 20.84
N PRO A 438 10.36 -6.76 21.64
CA PRO A 438 11.70 -6.31 21.29
C PRO A 438 12.62 -7.47 20.88
N PRO A 439 13.46 -7.32 19.84
CA PRO A 439 14.52 -8.28 19.56
C PRO A 439 15.63 -8.26 20.63
N GLU A 440 15.87 -7.09 21.26
CA GLU A 440 16.89 -6.88 22.28
C GLU A 440 16.34 -5.99 23.41
N ASP A 441 16.92 -6.09 24.61
CA ASP A 441 16.46 -5.31 25.77
C ASP A 441 16.56 -3.80 25.49
N GLY A 442 15.41 -3.12 25.55
CA GLY A 442 15.34 -1.67 25.37
C GLY A 442 15.42 -1.18 23.91
N PHE A 443 15.43 -2.08 22.93
CA PHE A 443 15.43 -1.74 21.50
C PHE A 443 14.20 -2.33 20.80
N HIS A 444 13.35 -1.48 20.25
CA HIS A 444 12.25 -1.90 19.39
C HIS A 444 12.61 -1.70 17.92
N LEU A 445 12.23 -2.64 17.05
CA LEU A 445 12.57 -2.56 15.62
C LEU A 445 11.90 -1.32 14.95
N PRO A 446 12.58 -0.63 14.02
CA PRO A 446 11.96 0.43 13.22
C PRO A 446 10.78 -0.06 12.37
N GLU A 447 10.02 0.90 11.83
CA GLU A 447 8.93 0.65 10.88
C GLU A 447 9.42 -0.12 9.63
N LEU A 448 8.63 -1.10 9.19
CA LEU A 448 8.81 -1.78 7.90
C LEU A 448 8.86 -0.74 6.75
N ARG A 449 10.00 -0.67 6.07
CA ARG A 449 10.25 0.36 5.07
C ARG A 449 9.31 0.26 3.87
N LEU A 450 8.93 1.42 3.33
CA LEU A 450 8.04 1.59 2.18
C LEU A 450 8.45 0.76 0.94
N PRO A 451 9.73 0.54 0.59
CA PRO A 451 10.10 -0.35 -0.52
C PRO A 451 9.48 -1.74 -0.41
N LEU A 452 9.44 -2.34 0.79
CA LEU A 452 8.87 -3.67 0.99
C LEU A 452 7.33 -3.63 0.87
N LEU A 453 6.70 -2.56 1.37
CA LEU A 453 5.27 -2.32 1.18
C LEU A 453 4.90 -2.12 -0.29
N MET A 454 5.72 -1.40 -1.08
CA MET A 454 5.51 -1.26 -2.52
C MET A 454 5.51 -2.61 -3.23
N GLY A 455 6.36 -3.54 -2.77
CA GLY A 455 6.37 -4.93 -3.22
C GLY A 455 5.07 -5.66 -2.88
N ILE A 456 4.64 -5.61 -1.61
CA ILE A 456 3.35 -6.19 -1.16
C ILE A 456 2.19 -5.65 -1.98
N PHE A 457 2.11 -4.33 -2.14
CA PHE A 457 1.01 -3.69 -2.86
C PHE A 457 0.90 -4.16 -4.31
N GLY A 458 2.01 -4.52 -4.97
CA GLY A 458 2.03 -4.92 -6.37
C GLY A 458 2.48 -6.36 -6.62
N SER A 459 2.32 -7.25 -5.64
CA SER A 459 2.88 -8.61 -5.71
C SER A 459 2.31 -9.46 -6.86
N ALA A 460 1.13 -9.12 -7.40
CA ALA A 460 0.54 -9.76 -8.58
C ALA A 460 1.48 -9.69 -9.80
N PHE A 461 2.34 -8.67 -9.87
CA PHE A 461 3.31 -8.47 -10.94
C PHE A 461 4.66 -9.15 -10.70
N CYS A 462 4.84 -9.92 -9.62
CA CYS A 462 6.09 -10.65 -9.40
C CYS A 462 6.33 -11.73 -10.46
N ALA A 463 5.27 -12.30 -11.06
CA ALA A 463 5.40 -13.23 -12.18
C ALA A 463 6.06 -12.59 -13.42
N THR A 464 5.84 -11.31 -13.70
CA THR A 464 6.51 -10.65 -14.84
C THR A 464 7.95 -10.33 -14.56
N LEU A 465 8.34 -10.05 -13.32
CA LEU A 465 9.77 -9.97 -12.98
C LEU A 465 10.48 -11.29 -13.28
N SER A 466 9.85 -12.42 -12.93
CA SER A 466 10.35 -13.76 -13.29
C SER A 466 10.40 -13.98 -14.81
N HIS A 467 9.37 -13.57 -15.55
CA HIS A 467 9.35 -13.67 -17.02
C HIS A 467 10.41 -12.80 -17.68
N TYR A 468 10.52 -11.53 -17.29
CA TYR A 468 11.55 -10.60 -17.77
C TYR A 468 12.94 -11.19 -17.54
N TYR A 469 13.17 -11.77 -16.36
CA TYR A 469 14.41 -12.48 -16.05
C TYR A 469 14.64 -13.67 -17.01
N ARG A 470 13.60 -14.48 -17.28
CA ARG A 470 13.65 -15.58 -18.26
C ARG A 470 13.89 -15.12 -19.70
N GLU A 471 13.39 -13.94 -20.10
CA GLU A 471 13.58 -13.37 -21.43
C GLU A 471 14.97 -12.79 -21.63
N ILE A 472 15.52 -12.10 -20.62
CA ILE A 472 16.91 -11.63 -20.68
C ILE A 472 17.89 -12.77 -20.43
N LYS A 473 17.45 -13.90 -19.89
CA LYS A 473 18.24 -15.11 -19.59
C LYS A 473 19.25 -15.46 -20.69
N PRO A 474 18.92 -15.51 -22.00
CA PRO A 474 19.90 -15.82 -23.05
C PRO A 474 21.01 -14.77 -23.19
N LEU A 475 20.72 -13.51 -22.89
CA LEU A 475 21.69 -12.40 -22.88
C LEU A 475 22.56 -12.40 -21.62
N VAL A 476 22.07 -12.94 -20.50
CA VAL A 476 22.80 -13.09 -19.23
C VAL A 476 23.38 -14.50 -19.02
N GLN A 477 23.03 -15.49 -19.83
CA GLN A 477 23.53 -16.88 -19.76
C GLN A 477 25.03 -16.98 -20.07
N GLY A 478 25.57 -16.05 -20.86
CA GLY A 478 27.01 -15.85 -21.04
C GLY A 478 27.72 -15.21 -19.84
N LEU A 479 27.02 -15.03 -18.72
CA LEU A 479 27.53 -14.51 -17.46
C LEU A 479 27.20 -15.57 -16.40
N THR A 480 27.87 -16.72 -16.47
CA THR A 480 27.55 -17.81 -15.54
C THR A 480 27.86 -17.35 -14.11
N GLY A 481 26.89 -17.58 -13.22
CA GLY A 481 26.77 -17.01 -11.88
C GLY A 481 25.37 -16.41 -11.66
N PHE A 482 24.70 -15.99 -12.74
CA PHE A 482 23.24 -15.83 -12.79
C PHE A 482 22.47 -17.18 -12.78
N GLY A 483 23.15 -18.31 -12.98
CA GLY A 483 22.59 -19.67 -12.86
C GLY A 483 22.05 -20.01 -11.45
N THR A 484 22.57 -19.37 -10.40
CA THR A 484 22.05 -19.50 -9.03
C THR A 484 20.92 -18.54 -8.68
N ILE A 485 20.78 -17.43 -9.41
CA ILE A 485 19.51 -16.67 -9.41
C ILE A 485 18.45 -17.48 -10.16
N ASP A 486 18.85 -18.20 -11.21
CA ASP A 486 18.02 -19.24 -11.82
C ASP A 486 17.60 -20.23 -10.73
N GLU A 487 18.45 -20.82 -9.88
CA GLU A 487 17.98 -21.60 -8.72
C GLU A 487 17.04 -20.80 -7.78
N LEU A 488 17.37 -19.59 -7.33
CA LEU A 488 16.44 -18.81 -6.48
C LEU A 488 15.07 -18.51 -7.14
N ILE A 489 15.00 -18.50 -8.48
CA ILE A 489 13.80 -18.22 -9.29
C ILE A 489 13.17 -19.52 -9.88
N SER A 490 13.92 -20.63 -9.99
CA SER A 490 13.64 -21.85 -10.76
C SER A 490 13.88 -23.16 -9.99
N THR A 491 14.56 -23.20 -8.83
CA THR A 491 14.54 -24.39 -7.92
C THR A 491 13.17 -24.61 -7.26
N ARG A 492 12.13 -23.98 -7.79
CA ARG A 492 10.73 -24.29 -7.50
C ARG A 492 10.04 -24.90 -8.72
N ASP A 493 10.74 -25.73 -9.49
CA ASP A 493 10.15 -26.36 -10.66
C ASP A 493 9.21 -27.55 -10.33
N ASP A 494 8.12 -27.49 -11.09
CA ASP A 494 7.17 -28.47 -11.61
C ASP A 494 6.18 -29.22 -10.72
N ASP A 495 6.51 -29.60 -9.48
CA ASP A 495 5.49 -30.23 -8.60
C ASP A 495 4.87 -29.27 -7.58
N LEU A 496 5.57 -28.17 -7.23
CA LEU A 496 5.04 -27.07 -6.42
C LEU A 496 4.43 -25.93 -7.24
N VAL A 497 4.72 -25.89 -8.55
CA VAL A 497 4.00 -25.04 -9.53
C VAL A 497 2.51 -25.41 -9.61
N LYS A 498 2.14 -26.60 -9.14
CA LYS A 498 0.74 -27.02 -8.99
C LYS A 498 0.03 -26.39 -7.79
N VAL A 499 0.75 -25.79 -6.84
CA VAL A 499 0.16 -25.28 -5.60
C VAL A 499 0.21 -23.75 -5.52
N HIS A 500 1.34 -23.03 -5.65
CA HIS A 500 1.34 -21.55 -5.78
C HIS A 500 2.60 -21.01 -6.51
N PRO A 501 2.50 -20.32 -7.66
CA PRO A 501 3.61 -19.75 -8.44
C PRO A 501 4.23 -18.46 -7.85
N ILE A 502 3.60 -17.74 -6.91
CA ILE A 502 4.16 -16.55 -6.24
C ILE A 502 3.97 -16.68 -4.71
N ASP A 503 5.05 -16.66 -3.94
CA ASP A 503 4.93 -16.59 -2.48
C ASP A 503 4.58 -15.18 -2.02
N PRO A 504 3.52 -15.01 -1.21
CA PRO A 504 3.21 -13.73 -0.58
C PRO A 504 4.34 -13.27 0.34
N ALA A 505 4.41 -11.96 0.57
CA ALA A 505 5.39 -11.41 1.50
C ALA A 505 5.00 -11.73 2.94
N LYS A 506 5.95 -12.34 3.66
CA LYS A 506 5.80 -12.71 5.07
C LYS A 506 6.20 -11.54 5.97
N ILE A 507 5.30 -11.12 6.87
CA ILE A 507 5.55 -10.12 7.90
C ILE A 507 5.06 -10.62 9.27
N PRO A 508 5.63 -10.12 10.39
CA PRO A 508 5.17 -10.54 11.71
C PRO A 508 3.68 -10.25 11.95
N ASN A 509 3.02 -11.18 12.63
CA ASN A 509 1.61 -11.10 12.93
C ASN A 509 1.36 -10.32 14.23
N PHE A 510 0.64 -9.21 14.15
CA PHE A 510 0.32 -8.43 15.35
C PHE A 510 -0.69 -9.12 16.28
N ALA A 511 -1.51 -10.04 15.75
CA ALA A 511 -2.55 -10.75 16.49
C ALA A 511 -2.06 -12.06 17.15
N TYR A 512 -0.78 -12.38 17.05
CA TYR A 512 -0.21 -13.61 17.60
C TYR A 512 -0.46 -13.74 19.12
N GLY A 513 -0.96 -14.91 19.53
CA GLY A 513 -1.27 -15.23 20.92
C GLY A 513 -2.46 -14.47 21.53
N MET A 514 -3.28 -13.78 20.72
CA MET A 514 -4.44 -13.00 21.20
C MET A 514 -5.73 -13.82 21.38
N HIS A 515 -5.63 -15.11 21.75
CA HIS A 515 -6.79 -15.97 21.96
C HIS A 515 -7.81 -15.35 22.91
N GLY A 516 -9.09 -15.35 22.51
CA GLY A 516 -10.20 -14.81 23.30
C GLY A 516 -10.18 -13.28 23.49
N LYS A 517 -9.29 -12.54 22.82
CA LYS A 517 -9.20 -11.07 22.89
C LYS A 517 -9.76 -10.37 21.66
N LEU A 518 -9.94 -11.08 20.54
CA LEU A 518 -10.44 -10.55 19.27
C LEU A 518 -11.88 -11.03 19.00
N PRO A 519 -12.64 -10.37 18.10
CA PRO A 519 -14.00 -10.77 17.77
C PRO A 519 -14.08 -12.17 17.15
N GLU A 520 -15.26 -12.79 17.21
CA GLU A 520 -15.53 -14.13 16.63
C GLU A 520 -15.33 -14.21 15.11
N THR A 521 -15.33 -13.06 14.42
CA THR A 521 -15.00 -12.97 12.99
C THR A 521 -13.52 -13.24 12.69
N THR A 522 -12.67 -13.30 13.72
CA THR A 522 -11.23 -13.52 13.58
C THR A 522 -10.95 -15.02 13.42
N PRO A 523 -10.26 -15.46 12.35
CA PRO A 523 -9.92 -16.86 12.18
C PRO A 523 -8.99 -17.37 13.29
N THR A 524 -9.19 -18.63 13.68
CA THR A 524 -8.40 -19.30 14.72
C THR A 524 -6.93 -19.42 14.34
N SER A 525 -6.64 -19.65 13.06
CA SER A 525 -5.29 -19.77 12.52
C SER A 525 -4.40 -18.56 12.82
N ILE A 526 -4.98 -17.37 13.01
CA ILE A 526 -4.21 -16.14 13.26
C ILE A 526 -3.54 -16.13 14.63
N TYR A 527 -4.08 -16.87 15.61
CA TYR A 527 -3.54 -16.80 16.96
C TYR A 527 -2.25 -17.61 17.10
N ASP A 528 -2.13 -18.70 16.33
CA ASP A 528 -1.02 -19.65 16.41
C ASP A 528 0.10 -19.36 15.40
N ASN A 529 -0.19 -18.58 14.35
CA ASN A 529 0.79 -18.20 13.35
C ASN A 529 1.57 -16.95 13.78
N GLU A 530 2.89 -17.06 13.98
CA GLU A 530 3.78 -15.92 14.28
C GLU A 530 3.83 -14.86 13.15
N TYR A 531 3.38 -15.23 11.94
CA TYR A 531 3.50 -14.41 10.73
C TYR A 531 2.23 -14.42 9.90
N ILE A 532 1.99 -13.30 9.20
CA ILE A 532 0.98 -13.18 8.16
C ILE A 532 1.64 -13.06 6.79
N GLN A 533 0.90 -13.48 5.77
CA GLN A 533 1.31 -13.49 4.37
C GLN A 533 0.43 -12.50 3.61
N LEU A 534 1.01 -11.39 3.18
CA LEU A 534 0.31 -10.32 2.48
C LEU A 534 0.64 -10.31 1.00
N MET A 535 -0.38 -9.98 0.20
CA MET A 535 -0.31 -9.87 -1.25
C MET A 535 -1.15 -8.69 -1.76
N ASP A 536 -1.01 -8.41 -3.05
CA ASP A 536 -1.76 -7.40 -3.78
C ASP A 536 -3.27 -7.60 -3.63
N ALA A 537 -3.97 -6.56 -3.19
CA ALA A 537 -5.41 -6.58 -3.01
C ALA A 537 -6.19 -6.77 -4.32
N GLY A 538 -5.56 -6.49 -5.48
CA GLY A 538 -6.12 -6.75 -6.80
C GLY A 538 -6.41 -8.23 -7.07
N MET A 539 -5.83 -9.15 -6.27
CA MET A 539 -6.18 -10.57 -6.31
C MET A 539 -7.59 -10.86 -5.74
N SER A 540 -8.13 -9.98 -4.90
CA SER A 540 -9.48 -10.11 -4.34
C SER A 540 -10.48 -9.20 -5.05
N ASN A 541 -10.17 -7.91 -5.16
CA ASN A 541 -10.99 -6.93 -5.87
C ASN A 541 -10.08 -5.81 -6.35
N ASN A 542 -10.17 -5.46 -7.64
CA ASN A 542 -9.30 -4.43 -8.19
C ASN A 542 -9.72 -3.00 -7.81
N LEU A 543 -10.85 -2.79 -7.12
CA LEU A 543 -11.25 -1.51 -6.52
C LEU A 543 -11.23 -1.56 -4.98
N PRO A 544 -10.53 -0.64 -4.30
CA PRO A 544 -10.39 -0.63 -2.83
C PRO A 544 -11.60 0.02 -2.14
N ILE A 545 -12.78 -0.54 -2.33
CA ILE A 545 -14.03 0.01 -1.78
C ILE A 545 -14.22 -0.37 -0.31
N TYR A 546 -13.83 -1.60 0.05
CA TYR A 546 -13.98 -2.16 1.40
C TYR A 546 -13.53 -1.23 2.51
N PRO A 547 -12.29 -0.68 2.49
CA PRO A 547 -11.85 0.20 3.56
C PRO A 547 -12.71 1.46 3.66
N LEU A 548 -13.19 2.00 2.53
CA LEU A 548 -13.99 3.22 2.51
C LEU A 548 -15.37 3.05 3.15
N LEU A 549 -15.89 1.82 3.23
CA LEU A 549 -17.17 1.49 3.84
C LEU A 549 -17.07 1.23 5.36
N ARG A 550 -15.86 1.31 5.94
CA ARG A 550 -15.65 1.10 7.38
C ARG A 550 -16.50 2.07 8.22
N PRO A 551 -17.19 1.60 9.27
CA PRO A 551 -17.97 2.45 10.16
C PRO A 551 -17.16 3.62 10.75
N GLY A 552 -17.75 4.82 10.70
CA GLY A 552 -17.14 6.07 11.17
C GLY A 552 -16.45 6.88 10.08
N ARG A 553 -16.22 6.32 8.88
CA ARG A 553 -15.81 7.12 7.71
C ARG A 553 -16.99 7.82 7.06
N ASP A 554 -18.19 7.24 7.16
CA ASP A 554 -19.47 7.83 6.75
C ASP A 554 -19.41 8.49 5.36
N VAL A 555 -18.89 7.73 4.37
CA VAL A 555 -18.74 8.20 2.99
C VAL A 555 -20.11 8.43 2.36
N ASP A 556 -20.35 9.66 1.89
CA ASP A 556 -21.58 10.03 1.18
C ASP A 556 -21.46 9.86 -0.34
N VAL A 557 -20.25 10.10 -0.88
CA VAL A 557 -19.95 10.01 -2.32
C VAL A 557 -18.65 9.23 -2.52
N LEU A 558 -18.70 8.18 -3.31
CA LEU A 558 -17.56 7.39 -3.76
C LEU A 558 -17.28 7.71 -5.23
N VAL A 559 -16.08 8.17 -5.57
CA VAL A 559 -15.63 8.37 -6.95
C VAL A 559 -14.56 7.34 -7.29
N ALA A 560 -14.89 6.38 -8.14
CA ALA A 560 -14.03 5.28 -8.54
C ALA A 560 -13.42 5.54 -9.92
N PHE A 561 -12.09 5.58 -9.98
CA PHE A 561 -11.32 5.59 -11.22
C PHE A 561 -10.84 4.17 -11.51
N ASP A 562 -11.35 3.59 -12.59
CA ASP A 562 -11.01 2.22 -12.99
C ASP A 562 -10.09 2.22 -14.20
N ALA A 563 -8.83 1.83 -13.99
CA ALA A 563 -7.81 1.62 -15.01
C ALA A 563 -7.44 0.14 -15.17
N SER A 564 -8.36 -0.77 -14.84
CA SER A 564 -8.19 -2.23 -14.97
C SER A 564 -8.01 -2.66 -16.42
N ALA A 565 -7.47 -3.86 -16.63
CA ALA A 565 -7.45 -4.48 -17.96
C ALA A 565 -8.82 -5.05 -18.33
N ASP A 566 -9.70 -5.22 -17.35
CA ASP A 566 -10.94 -5.98 -17.44
C ASP A 566 -12.18 -5.09 -17.30
N ILE A 567 -12.04 -3.81 -17.72
CA ILE A 567 -13.16 -2.86 -17.77
C ILE A 567 -14.28 -3.48 -18.62
N LYS A 568 -15.54 -3.36 -18.19
CA LYS A 568 -16.74 -4.00 -18.77
C LYS A 568 -16.83 -5.53 -18.66
N THR A 569 -15.73 -6.28 -18.55
CA THR A 569 -15.75 -7.75 -18.41
C THR A 569 -15.92 -8.18 -16.96
N ASP A 570 -15.20 -7.54 -16.04
CA ASP A 570 -15.32 -7.79 -14.60
C ASP A 570 -16.00 -6.61 -13.89
N ASN A 571 -17.13 -6.90 -13.25
CA ASN A 571 -17.88 -5.91 -12.49
C ASN A 571 -17.32 -5.78 -11.06
N TRP A 572 -16.20 -5.08 -10.90
CA TRP A 572 -15.57 -4.87 -9.59
C TRP A 572 -16.47 -4.17 -8.55
N LEU A 573 -17.47 -3.40 -9.01
CA LEU A 573 -18.48 -2.80 -8.15
C LEU A 573 -19.46 -3.84 -7.58
N SER A 574 -19.79 -4.87 -8.34
CA SER A 574 -20.69 -5.95 -7.89
C SER A 574 -20.02 -6.80 -6.79
N VAL A 575 -18.71 -7.03 -6.89
CA VAL A 575 -17.93 -7.68 -5.82
C VAL A 575 -18.03 -6.89 -4.51
N ALA A 576 -18.07 -5.55 -4.57
CA ALA A 576 -18.31 -4.71 -3.39
C ALA A 576 -19.77 -4.76 -2.87
N ASP A 577 -20.75 -5.12 -3.71
CA ASP A 577 -22.14 -5.37 -3.27
C ASP A 577 -22.22 -6.62 -2.38
N GLY A 578 -21.53 -7.71 -2.75
CA GLY A 578 -21.43 -8.90 -1.90
C GLY A 578 -20.91 -8.56 -0.51
N TYR A 579 -19.83 -7.78 -0.44
CA TYR A 579 -19.28 -7.29 0.82
C TYR A 579 -20.25 -6.41 1.62
N ALA A 580 -20.85 -5.41 0.95
CA ALA A 580 -21.79 -4.50 1.58
C ALA A 580 -22.99 -5.26 2.19
N ARG A 581 -23.46 -6.32 1.52
CA ARG A 581 -24.51 -7.21 2.05
C ARG A 581 -24.03 -8.01 3.25
N GLN A 582 -22.88 -8.68 3.15
CA GLN A 582 -22.31 -9.50 4.23
C GLN A 582 -22.08 -8.69 5.51
N ARG A 583 -21.67 -7.42 5.36
CA ARG A 583 -21.37 -6.52 6.48
C ARG A 583 -22.52 -5.60 6.89
N GLY A 584 -23.68 -5.70 6.23
CA GLY A 584 -24.85 -4.89 6.55
C GLY A 584 -24.63 -3.39 6.33
N VAL A 585 -23.80 -3.00 5.35
CA VAL A 585 -23.55 -1.60 5.00
C VAL A 585 -24.84 -0.98 4.48
N LYS A 586 -25.32 0.03 5.21
CA LYS A 586 -26.52 0.79 4.82
C LYS A 586 -26.18 1.79 3.72
N GLY A 587 -27.14 2.04 2.82
CA GLY A 587 -26.98 3.05 1.78
C GLY A 587 -26.16 2.62 0.57
N TRP A 588 -25.61 1.40 0.51
CA TRP A 588 -24.94 0.90 -0.69
C TRP A 588 -25.95 0.64 -1.82
N PRO A 589 -25.65 1.01 -3.09
CA PRO A 589 -26.49 0.68 -4.24
C PRO A 589 -26.46 -0.83 -4.52
N VAL A 590 -27.54 -1.50 -4.13
CA VAL A 590 -27.69 -2.96 -4.27
C VAL A 590 -27.76 -3.36 -5.75
N GLY A 591 -27.03 -4.39 -6.15
CA GLY A 591 -26.99 -4.83 -7.55
C GLY A 591 -26.31 -3.83 -8.50
N ILE A 592 -25.41 -3.01 -7.98
CA ILE A 592 -24.65 -2.02 -8.77
C ILE A 592 -23.83 -2.68 -9.89
N GLY A 593 -23.76 -1.95 -11.00
CA GLY A 593 -22.90 -2.23 -12.15
C GLY A 593 -23.72 -2.38 -13.43
N TRP A 594 -23.19 -3.12 -14.39
CA TRP A 594 -23.72 -3.22 -15.76
C TRP A 594 -24.04 -4.69 -16.11
N PRO A 595 -25.07 -4.95 -16.92
CA PRO A 595 -25.42 -6.30 -17.36
C PRO A 595 -24.38 -6.86 -18.34
N LYS A 596 -24.10 -8.17 -18.25
CA LYS A 596 -23.30 -8.87 -19.26
C LYS A 596 -24.12 -9.04 -20.56
N PRO A 597 -23.49 -9.05 -21.75
CA PRO A 597 -24.21 -9.26 -23.01
C PRO A 597 -24.96 -10.61 -23.01
N GLY A 598 -26.29 -10.57 -22.99
CA GLY A 598 -27.16 -11.75 -23.16
C GLY A 598 -27.81 -12.33 -21.90
N GLU A 599 -27.63 -11.76 -20.71
CA GLU A 599 -28.13 -12.33 -19.45
C GLU A 599 -29.41 -11.67 -18.90
N ALA A 600 -30.26 -12.50 -18.29
CA ALA A 600 -31.45 -12.04 -17.56
C ALA A 600 -31.08 -11.62 -16.12
N THR A 601 -31.71 -10.55 -15.63
CA THR A 601 -31.45 -9.91 -14.32
C THR A 601 -31.53 -10.83 -13.09
N SER A 602 -32.11 -12.03 -13.20
CA SER A 602 -32.20 -12.99 -12.10
C SER A 602 -30.92 -13.83 -11.88
N GLN A 603 -30.01 -13.91 -12.86
CA GLN A 603 -28.77 -14.71 -12.78
C GLN A 603 -27.61 -13.96 -12.10
N VAL A 604 -27.69 -12.62 -12.05
CA VAL A 604 -26.66 -11.72 -11.48
C VAL A 604 -26.35 -12.01 -10.01
N VAL A 605 -27.31 -12.53 -9.24
CA VAL A 605 -27.15 -12.81 -7.80
C VAL A 605 -26.33 -14.07 -7.51
N GLU A 606 -26.38 -15.07 -8.40
CA GLU A 606 -25.63 -16.32 -8.24
C GLU A 606 -24.17 -16.13 -8.71
N GLU A 607 -23.95 -15.33 -9.76
CA GLU A 607 -22.62 -14.99 -10.27
C GLU A 607 -21.84 -14.02 -9.38
N LEU A 608 -22.53 -13.23 -8.55
CA LEU A 608 -21.93 -12.34 -7.55
C LEU A 608 -21.02 -13.09 -6.56
N ASP A 609 -21.34 -14.36 -6.27
CA ASP A 609 -20.51 -15.27 -5.47
C ASP A 609 -19.39 -15.94 -6.28
N GLU A 610 -19.43 -15.94 -7.62
CA GLU A 610 -18.43 -16.54 -8.51
C GLU A 610 -17.38 -15.54 -9.04
N ALA A 611 -17.71 -14.25 -9.05
CA ALA A 611 -16.83 -13.18 -9.55
C ALA A 611 -15.58 -13.01 -8.66
N GLN A 612 -15.71 -13.15 -7.34
CA GLN A 612 -14.58 -13.08 -6.42
C GLN A 612 -13.73 -14.34 -6.53
N ALA A 613 -12.41 -14.18 -6.73
CA ALA A 613 -11.52 -15.32 -6.62
C ALA A 613 -11.59 -15.89 -5.19
N LYS A 614 -12.01 -17.14 -5.06
CA LYS A 614 -12.11 -17.84 -3.77
C LYS A 614 -10.79 -18.43 -3.33
N SER A 615 -9.82 -18.50 -4.24
CA SER A 615 -8.48 -18.95 -3.92
C SER A 615 -7.41 -18.15 -4.65
N THR A 616 -6.21 -18.12 -4.09
CA THR A 616 -5.02 -17.58 -4.77
C THR A 616 -4.77 -18.22 -6.13
N ARG A 617 -5.00 -19.53 -6.28
CA ARG A 617 -4.84 -20.23 -7.56
C ARG A 617 -5.86 -19.77 -8.60
N GLU A 618 -7.09 -19.49 -8.19
CA GLU A 618 -8.13 -18.94 -9.06
C GLU A 618 -7.81 -17.50 -9.47
N ALA A 619 -7.38 -16.67 -8.52
CA ALA A 619 -6.93 -15.30 -8.80
C ALA A 619 -5.78 -15.29 -9.81
N GLU A 620 -4.80 -16.18 -9.64
CA GLU A 620 -3.68 -16.32 -10.56
C GLU A 620 -4.08 -16.88 -11.93
N ALA A 621 -5.07 -17.78 -11.99
CA ALA A 621 -5.61 -18.29 -13.24
C ALA A 621 -6.31 -17.18 -14.03
N LYS A 622 -7.18 -16.40 -13.36
CA LYS A 622 -7.83 -15.21 -13.93
C LYS A 622 -6.80 -14.19 -14.43
N LEU A 623 -5.74 -13.92 -13.65
CA LEU A 623 -4.65 -13.03 -14.08
C LEU A 623 -3.87 -13.56 -15.30
N ARG A 624 -3.66 -14.87 -15.42
CA ARG A 624 -3.01 -15.48 -16.59
C ARG A 624 -3.89 -15.46 -17.83
N GLU A 625 -5.19 -15.67 -17.65
CA GLU A 625 -6.19 -15.56 -18.71
C GLU A 625 -6.25 -14.14 -19.25
N ALA A 626 -6.40 -13.13 -18.38
CA ALA A 626 -6.36 -11.71 -18.75
C ALA A 626 -5.06 -11.33 -19.47
N LYS A 627 -3.92 -11.91 -19.07
CA LYS A 627 -2.65 -11.74 -19.80
C LYS A 627 -2.70 -12.35 -21.20
N LYS A 628 -3.23 -13.57 -21.34
CA LYS A 628 -3.30 -14.29 -22.61
C LYS A 628 -4.25 -13.60 -23.59
N GLU A 629 -5.41 -13.15 -23.11
CA GLU A 629 -6.36 -12.33 -23.87
C GLU A 629 -5.67 -11.04 -24.38
N GLN A 630 -4.94 -10.34 -23.50
CA GLN A 630 -4.20 -9.15 -23.91
C GLN A 630 -3.05 -9.44 -24.91
N ASP A 631 -2.38 -10.59 -24.80
CA ASP A 631 -1.34 -11.02 -25.75
C ASP A 631 -1.94 -11.48 -27.10
N GLU A 632 -3.14 -12.07 -27.11
CA GLU A 632 -3.88 -12.45 -28.32
C GLU A 632 -4.35 -11.20 -29.07
N LEU A 633 -4.96 -10.23 -28.35
CA LEU A 633 -5.32 -8.91 -28.89
C LEU A 633 -4.12 -8.18 -29.51
N ARG A 634 -2.92 -8.36 -28.93
CA ARG A 634 -1.66 -7.80 -29.43
C ARG A 634 -1.20 -8.46 -30.74
N GLN A 635 -1.34 -9.78 -30.88
CA GLN A 635 -0.98 -10.48 -32.11
C GLN A 635 -1.91 -10.08 -33.26
N GLU A 636 -3.21 -10.00 -32.99
CA GLU A 636 -4.21 -9.53 -33.95
C GLU A 636 -3.97 -8.06 -34.37
N ALA A 637 -3.60 -7.19 -33.43
CA ALA A 637 -3.29 -5.80 -33.74
C ALA A 637 -2.00 -5.62 -34.58
N HIS A 638 -1.03 -6.52 -34.44
CA HIS A 638 0.27 -6.45 -35.12
C HIS A 638 0.27 -7.11 -36.51
N GLU A 639 -0.61 -8.08 -36.77
CA GLU A 639 -0.65 -8.82 -38.04
C GLU A 639 -1.40 -8.09 -39.18
N GLU A 640 -2.36 -7.22 -38.89
CA GLU A 640 -3.28 -6.77 -39.94
C GLU A 640 -3.12 -5.35 -40.48
N GLY A 641 -2.40 -4.43 -39.83
CA GLY A 641 -2.17 -3.07 -40.39
C GLY A 641 -3.43 -2.24 -40.77
N LYS A 642 -4.66 -2.73 -40.53
CA LYS A 642 -5.97 -2.06 -40.41
C LYS A 642 -7.12 -3.07 -40.17
N GLN A 643 -7.76 -2.91 -39.01
CA GLN A 643 -9.10 -3.34 -38.52
C GLN A 643 -9.93 -4.38 -39.32
N VAL A 644 -10.11 -5.61 -38.77
CA VAL A 644 -11.41 -6.31 -38.51
C VAL A 644 -11.23 -7.39 -37.41
N MET A 645 -11.49 -7.12 -36.12
CA MET A 645 -12.60 -7.62 -35.26
C MET A 645 -12.80 -9.14 -35.07
N ALA A 646 -12.74 -9.57 -33.80
CA ALA A 646 -13.91 -10.15 -33.13
C ALA A 646 -14.84 -9.02 -32.64
N GLU A 647 -16.15 -9.10 -32.91
CA GLU A 647 -17.14 -8.05 -32.55
C GLU A 647 -17.24 -7.78 -31.04
N ASN A 648 -16.86 -8.74 -30.20
CA ASN A 648 -17.07 -8.65 -28.75
C ASN A 648 -15.97 -7.89 -27.98
N ASP A 649 -14.75 -7.75 -28.51
CA ASP A 649 -13.62 -7.21 -27.72
C ASP A 649 -13.28 -5.73 -28.01
N LYS A 650 -13.74 -5.17 -29.14
CA LYS A 650 -13.64 -3.71 -29.38
C LYS A 650 -14.55 -2.89 -28.47
N THR A 651 -15.72 -3.43 -28.12
CA THR A 651 -16.77 -2.74 -27.34
C THR A 651 -16.37 -2.51 -25.87
N LYS A 652 -15.39 -3.25 -25.36
CA LYS A 652 -14.89 -3.23 -23.97
C LYS A 652 -14.34 -1.87 -23.53
N PHE A 653 -13.52 -1.26 -24.36
CA PHE A 653 -12.83 0.02 -24.10
C PHE A 653 -13.36 1.16 -24.96
N GLU A 654 -14.52 0.97 -25.56
CA GLU A 654 -15.29 2.01 -26.25
C GLU A 654 -16.41 2.52 -25.32
N PRO A 655 -16.81 3.79 -25.42
CA PRO A 655 -17.95 4.29 -24.67
C PRO A 655 -19.22 3.54 -25.09
N GLY A 656 -19.92 3.01 -24.10
CA GLY A 656 -21.22 2.35 -24.27
C GLY A 656 -22.39 3.31 -24.40
N ASP A 657 -23.53 2.80 -24.88
CA ASP A 657 -24.80 3.52 -24.84
C ASP A 657 -25.41 3.45 -23.43
N GLN A 658 -25.37 4.58 -22.72
CA GLN A 658 -25.90 4.71 -21.36
C GLN A 658 -27.43 4.50 -21.29
N GLU A 659 -28.18 4.78 -22.36
CA GLU A 659 -29.63 4.53 -22.40
C GLU A 659 -29.95 3.02 -22.45
N SER A 660 -29.03 2.24 -23.02
CA SER A 660 -29.10 0.78 -23.06
C SER A 660 -28.60 0.08 -21.79
N GLY A 661 -27.98 0.84 -20.86
CA GLY A 661 -27.38 0.33 -19.63
C GLY A 661 -25.90 -0.06 -19.74
N ASP A 662 -25.24 0.24 -20.86
CA ASP A 662 -23.78 0.06 -21.04
C ASP A 662 -23.00 1.24 -20.41
N LEU A 663 -21.75 0.97 -20.05
CA LEU A 663 -20.87 1.94 -19.39
C LEU A 663 -20.40 3.03 -20.35
N GLY A 664 -20.80 4.28 -20.07
CA GLY A 664 -20.20 5.48 -20.65
C GLY A 664 -18.95 5.95 -19.88
N TYR A 665 -18.53 7.20 -20.12
CA TYR A 665 -17.34 7.79 -19.45
C TYR A 665 -17.52 8.07 -17.96
N CYS A 666 -18.76 8.24 -17.51
CA CYS A 666 -19.12 8.47 -16.12
C CYS A 666 -20.51 7.89 -15.87
N THR A 667 -20.62 7.01 -14.89
CA THR A 667 -21.90 6.39 -14.51
C THR A 667 -22.11 6.57 -13.01
N VAL A 668 -23.32 6.95 -12.62
CA VAL A 668 -23.67 7.25 -11.22
C VAL A 668 -24.77 6.32 -10.75
N TRP A 669 -24.64 5.78 -9.55
CA TRP A 669 -25.70 5.04 -8.85
C TRP A 669 -25.90 5.65 -7.47
N VAL A 670 -27.07 5.44 -6.88
CA VAL A 670 -27.36 5.83 -5.50
C VAL A 670 -28.06 4.69 -4.78
N GLY A 671 -27.61 4.36 -3.57
CA GLY A 671 -28.29 3.38 -2.73
C GLY A 671 -29.40 4.00 -1.88
N THR A 672 -29.99 3.21 -0.99
CA THR A 672 -31.03 3.64 -0.03
C THR A 672 -30.70 3.20 1.39
N ASN A 673 -31.04 4.04 2.35
CA ASN A 673 -30.88 3.84 3.79
C ASN A 673 -32.10 3.16 4.44
N THR A 674 -33.18 2.92 3.68
CA THR A 674 -34.42 2.32 4.19
C THR A 674 -34.19 0.87 4.64
N GLU A 675 -34.81 0.46 5.76
CA GLU A 675 -34.73 -0.92 6.26
C GLU A 675 -35.37 -1.88 5.26
N ARG A 676 -34.65 -2.97 4.96
CA ARG A 676 -35.00 -3.91 3.89
C ARG A 676 -36.22 -4.75 4.28
N SER A 677 -37.16 -4.88 3.33
CA SER A 677 -38.21 -5.90 3.32
C SER A 677 -37.62 -7.31 3.20
N THR A 678 -38.40 -8.35 3.49
CA THR A 678 -38.00 -9.78 3.33
C THR A 678 -37.75 -10.20 1.88
N GLU A 679 -38.13 -9.39 0.89
CA GLU A 679 -37.87 -9.63 -0.53
C GLU A 679 -36.63 -8.86 -1.02
N PRO A 680 -35.76 -9.46 -1.85
CA PRO A 680 -34.58 -8.79 -2.39
C PRO A 680 -35.01 -7.59 -3.25
N PRO A 681 -34.49 -6.37 -2.98
CA PRO A 681 -34.87 -5.18 -3.75
C PRO A 681 -34.40 -5.30 -5.21
N PRO A 682 -35.08 -4.61 -6.14
CA PRO A 682 -34.62 -4.55 -7.53
C PRO A 682 -33.22 -3.92 -7.61
N PRO A 683 -32.39 -4.33 -8.58
CA PRO A 683 -31.05 -3.79 -8.75
C PRO A 683 -31.09 -2.28 -9.02
N SER A 684 -30.10 -1.58 -8.46
CA SER A 684 -29.95 -0.12 -8.59
C SER A 684 -29.67 0.22 -10.04
N LYS A 685 -30.44 1.16 -10.59
CA LYS A 685 -30.24 1.64 -11.97
C LYS A 685 -29.28 2.82 -11.98
N ALA A 686 -28.56 2.98 -13.09
CA ALA A 686 -27.75 4.16 -13.32
C ALA A 686 -28.63 5.42 -13.37
N ILE A 687 -28.15 6.49 -12.75
CA ILE A 687 -28.81 7.79 -12.69
C ILE A 687 -28.68 8.48 -14.05
N SER A 688 -29.82 8.73 -14.66
CA SER A 688 -30.03 9.58 -15.82
C SER A 688 -30.53 10.96 -15.41
N ASP A 689 -30.59 11.90 -16.36
CA ASP A 689 -31.15 13.24 -16.13
C ASP A 689 -32.57 13.17 -15.56
N GLU A 690 -33.39 12.23 -16.03
CA GLU A 690 -34.78 12.02 -15.59
C GLU A 690 -34.89 11.43 -14.17
N THR A 691 -33.85 10.75 -13.69
CA THR A 691 -33.83 10.05 -12.39
C THR A 691 -32.92 10.72 -11.36
N SER A 692 -32.28 11.83 -11.72
CA SER A 692 -31.41 12.64 -10.84
C SER A 692 -32.06 13.07 -9.52
N TRP A 693 -33.39 13.16 -9.46
CA TRP A 693 -34.14 13.45 -8.23
C TRP A 693 -33.96 12.39 -7.12
N GLN A 694 -33.59 11.15 -7.47
CA GLN A 694 -33.31 10.08 -6.50
C GLN A 694 -32.15 10.44 -5.57
N LEU A 695 -31.15 11.19 -6.06
CA LEU A 695 -30.04 11.67 -5.23
C LEU A 695 -30.49 12.59 -4.09
N MET A 696 -31.66 13.25 -4.26
CA MET A 696 -32.25 14.19 -3.33
C MET A 696 -33.25 13.58 -2.35
N GLU A 697 -33.58 12.28 -2.49
CA GLU A 697 -34.51 11.61 -1.60
C GLU A 697 -33.99 11.59 -0.15
N PRO A 698 -34.84 11.76 0.87
CA PRO A 698 -34.41 11.79 2.27
C PRO A 698 -33.71 10.50 2.73
N ASP A 699 -34.09 9.36 2.17
CA ASP A 699 -33.52 8.05 2.46
C ASP A 699 -32.41 7.63 1.48
N ALA A 700 -32.05 8.47 0.52
CA ALA A 700 -30.95 8.17 -0.38
C ALA A 700 -29.62 7.99 0.39
N GLY A 701 -28.90 6.95 0.01
CA GLY A 701 -27.66 6.49 0.64
C GLY A 701 -26.41 7.05 -0.01
N ILE A 702 -25.43 6.16 -0.20
CA ILE A 702 -24.13 6.43 -0.81
C ILE A 702 -24.34 6.60 -2.32
N ALA A 703 -23.82 7.71 -2.87
CA ALA A 703 -23.72 7.91 -4.30
C ALA A 703 -22.39 7.33 -4.81
N VAL A 704 -22.44 6.41 -5.76
CA VAL A 704 -21.25 5.81 -6.40
C VAL A 704 -21.11 6.38 -7.80
N VAL A 705 -20.01 7.07 -8.05
CA VAL A 705 -19.59 7.59 -9.35
C VAL A 705 -18.47 6.70 -9.87
N TYR A 706 -18.62 6.15 -11.06
CA TYR A 706 -17.63 5.28 -11.69
C TYR A 706 -17.14 5.87 -13.00
N LEU A 707 -15.82 5.96 -13.14
CA LEU A 707 -15.13 6.46 -14.32
C LEU A 707 -14.19 5.38 -14.86
N PRO A 708 -14.58 4.65 -15.91
CA PRO A 708 -13.68 3.71 -16.57
C PRO A 708 -12.67 4.46 -17.45
N PHE A 709 -11.43 3.95 -17.48
CA PHE A 709 -10.38 4.42 -18.38
C PHE A 709 -10.56 3.79 -19.76
N ILE A 710 -11.20 4.53 -20.66
CA ILE A 710 -11.63 4.05 -21.98
C ILE A 710 -11.18 5.02 -23.08
N SER A 711 -11.22 4.55 -24.32
CA SER A 711 -10.89 5.35 -25.51
C SER A 711 -11.80 6.58 -25.59
N ASN A 712 -11.28 7.71 -26.06
CA ASN A 712 -12.04 8.95 -26.19
C ASN A 712 -11.67 9.70 -27.47
N ASP A 713 -12.67 10.14 -28.23
CA ASP A 713 -12.51 10.80 -29.53
C ASP A 713 -11.71 12.12 -29.45
N LYS A 714 -11.66 12.77 -28.28
CA LYS A 714 -10.85 13.98 -28.05
C LYS A 714 -9.35 13.68 -28.03
N VAL A 715 -8.96 12.42 -27.87
CA VAL A 715 -7.56 11.96 -27.88
C VAL A 715 -7.43 10.77 -28.84
N PRO A 716 -7.49 11.01 -30.15
CA PRO A 716 -7.46 9.93 -31.14
C PRO A 716 -6.10 9.22 -31.17
N GLY A 717 -6.11 7.92 -31.48
CA GLY A 717 -4.88 7.12 -31.64
C GLY A 717 -4.31 6.53 -30.35
N ILE A 718 -4.99 6.71 -29.22
CA ILE A 718 -4.72 5.99 -27.97
C ILE A 718 -5.98 5.29 -27.50
N SER A 719 -5.83 4.01 -27.14
CA SER A 719 -6.91 3.17 -26.64
C SER A 719 -6.33 2.16 -25.64
N PRO A 720 -6.87 2.05 -24.43
CA PRO A 720 -6.39 1.10 -23.43
C PRO A 720 -6.45 -0.36 -23.87
N GLY A 721 -7.37 -0.70 -24.79
CA GLY A 721 -7.51 -2.06 -25.32
C GLY A 721 -6.52 -2.43 -26.42
N THR A 722 -6.02 -1.45 -27.19
CA THR A 722 -5.20 -1.73 -28.40
C THR A 722 -3.83 -1.08 -28.41
N THR A 723 -3.55 -0.14 -27.51
CA THR A 723 -2.26 0.55 -27.47
C THR A 723 -1.24 -0.25 -26.66
N ASP A 724 -0.18 -0.74 -27.32
CA ASP A 724 0.84 -1.63 -26.73
C ASP A 724 1.38 -1.18 -25.37
N TYR A 725 1.76 0.09 -25.24
CA TYR A 725 2.37 0.61 -24.01
C TYR A 725 1.36 0.81 -22.88
N LEU A 726 0.04 0.67 -23.13
CA LEU A 726 -1.00 0.65 -22.11
C LEU A 726 -1.25 -0.75 -21.54
N SER A 727 -0.50 -1.79 -21.96
CA SER A 727 -0.57 -3.08 -21.29
C SER A 727 -0.27 -2.96 -19.79
N THR A 728 -1.01 -3.74 -18.99
CA THR A 728 -0.81 -3.79 -17.53
C THR A 728 0.60 -4.30 -17.18
N TRP A 729 1.20 -5.06 -18.11
CA TRP A 729 2.50 -5.68 -17.97
C TRP A 729 3.64 -4.81 -18.50
N ASN A 730 3.34 -3.61 -19.02
CA ASN A 730 4.35 -2.68 -19.47
C ASN A 730 4.95 -1.89 -18.29
N PHE A 731 6.28 -1.93 -18.17
CA PHE A 731 7.05 -1.23 -17.13
C PHE A 731 7.88 -0.05 -17.68
N ILE A 732 7.68 0.33 -18.95
CA ILE A 732 8.46 1.37 -19.62
C ILE A 732 7.52 2.37 -20.31
N TYR A 733 7.59 3.64 -19.93
CA TYR A 733 6.86 4.73 -20.58
C TYR A 733 7.79 5.88 -20.95
N THR A 734 7.72 6.32 -22.20
CA THR A 734 8.36 7.57 -22.61
C THR A 734 7.58 8.79 -22.08
N PRO A 735 8.20 9.98 -21.98
CA PRO A 735 7.48 11.19 -21.59
C PRO A 735 6.27 11.50 -22.47
N GLU A 736 6.38 11.28 -23.78
CA GLU A 736 5.28 11.48 -24.74
C GLU A 736 4.14 10.48 -24.51
N GLN A 737 4.47 9.21 -24.25
CA GLN A 737 3.47 8.21 -23.88
C GLN A 737 2.73 8.62 -22.61
N ILE A 738 3.44 9.11 -21.59
CA ILE A 738 2.83 9.63 -20.36
C ILE A 738 1.91 10.82 -20.65
N ASP A 739 2.32 11.74 -21.52
CA ASP A 739 1.46 12.86 -21.94
C ASP A 739 0.18 12.36 -22.62
N ASN A 740 0.26 11.34 -23.47
CA ASN A 740 -0.92 10.75 -24.11
C ASN A 740 -1.86 10.04 -23.11
N VAL A 741 -1.31 9.26 -22.17
CA VAL A 741 -2.11 8.59 -21.11
C VAL A 741 -2.83 9.62 -20.24
N THR A 742 -2.12 10.67 -19.83
CA THR A 742 -2.70 11.72 -18.97
C THR A 742 -3.70 12.60 -19.71
N ALA A 743 -3.50 12.85 -21.00
CA ALA A 743 -4.47 13.50 -21.85
C ALA A 743 -5.76 12.67 -21.98
N LEU A 744 -5.65 11.36 -22.17
CA LEU A 744 -6.81 10.45 -22.23
C LEU A 744 -7.57 10.43 -20.90
N ALA A 745 -6.86 10.28 -19.77
CA ALA A 745 -7.46 10.26 -18.44
C ALA A 745 -8.22 11.57 -18.15
N ARG A 746 -7.63 12.70 -18.54
CA ARG A 746 -8.30 14.02 -18.46
C ARG A 746 -9.53 14.08 -19.34
N ALA A 747 -9.45 13.62 -20.59
CA ALA A 747 -10.58 13.64 -21.51
C ALA A 747 -11.74 12.82 -20.95
N ASN A 748 -11.49 11.62 -20.42
CA ASN A 748 -12.51 10.80 -19.75
C ASN A 748 -13.15 11.54 -18.56
N TYR A 749 -12.35 12.14 -17.68
CA TYR A 749 -12.88 12.94 -16.57
C TYR A 749 -13.72 14.14 -17.05
N ASP A 750 -13.26 14.83 -18.09
CA ASP A 750 -13.93 16.01 -18.63
C ASP A 750 -15.32 15.70 -19.22
N GLU A 751 -15.58 14.47 -19.68
CA GLU A 751 -16.94 14.04 -20.08
C GLU A 751 -17.88 13.92 -18.87
N GLY A 752 -17.38 13.42 -17.74
CA GLY A 752 -18.17 13.17 -16.53
C GLY A 752 -18.27 14.35 -15.56
N LYS A 753 -17.36 15.34 -15.64
CA LYS A 753 -17.17 16.34 -14.58
C LYS A 753 -18.44 17.08 -14.16
N GLN A 754 -19.34 17.38 -15.08
CA GLN A 754 -20.57 18.10 -14.76
C GLN A 754 -21.54 17.22 -13.99
N GLN A 755 -21.71 15.97 -14.41
CA GLN A 755 -22.52 14.97 -13.71
C GLN A 755 -21.99 14.72 -12.28
N ILE A 756 -20.66 14.66 -12.11
CA ILE A 756 -20.02 14.55 -10.79
C ILE A 756 -20.35 15.76 -9.92
N ARG A 757 -20.20 16.97 -10.47
CA ARG A 757 -20.50 18.22 -9.77
C ARG A 757 -21.96 18.30 -9.34
N ASP A 758 -22.88 17.89 -10.21
CA ASP A 758 -24.32 17.88 -9.91
C ASP A 758 -24.68 16.80 -8.89
N THR A 759 -24.02 15.64 -8.93
CA THR A 759 -24.15 14.59 -7.90
C THR A 759 -23.73 15.11 -6.53
N ILE A 760 -22.57 15.75 -6.43
CA ILE A 760 -22.06 16.33 -5.17
C ILE A 760 -22.98 17.46 -4.68
N ARG A 761 -23.48 18.29 -5.61
CA ARG A 761 -24.46 19.34 -5.28
C ARG A 761 -25.75 18.75 -4.72
N ALA A 762 -26.27 17.69 -5.32
CA ALA A 762 -27.48 17.02 -4.83
C ALA A 762 -27.27 16.47 -3.41
N VAL A 763 -26.18 15.74 -3.18
CA VAL A 763 -25.86 15.21 -1.85
C VAL A 763 -25.71 16.33 -0.81
N TYR A 764 -25.00 17.42 -1.15
CA TYR A 764 -24.90 18.62 -0.28
C TYR A 764 -26.29 19.19 0.06
N GLN A 765 -27.15 19.40 -0.95
CA GLN A 765 -28.48 19.97 -0.75
C GLN A 765 -29.38 19.03 0.08
N ARG A 766 -29.28 17.71 -0.12
CA ARG A 766 -29.97 16.70 0.70
C ARG A 766 -29.55 16.82 2.16
N LYS A 767 -28.24 16.81 2.46
CA LYS A 767 -27.72 16.93 3.84
C LYS A 767 -28.18 18.24 4.49
N LYS A 768 -28.09 19.35 3.75
CA LYS A 768 -28.59 20.65 4.19
C LYS A 768 -30.07 20.63 4.56
N LYS A 769 -30.91 20.07 3.69
CA LYS A 769 -32.36 19.96 3.92
C LYS A 769 -32.65 19.12 5.17
N LEU A 770 -32.02 17.96 5.31
CA LEU A 770 -32.18 17.07 6.47
C LEU A 770 -31.78 17.76 7.79
N ARG A 771 -30.65 18.50 7.79
CA ARG A 771 -30.24 19.30 8.96
C ARG A 771 -31.29 20.35 9.32
N GLU A 772 -31.75 21.14 8.34
CA GLU A 772 -32.71 22.22 8.58
C GLU A 772 -34.05 21.69 9.11
N GLU A 773 -34.51 20.55 8.59
CA GLU A 773 -35.69 19.84 9.07
C GLU A 773 -35.50 19.32 10.51
N ALA A 774 -34.35 18.71 10.81
CA ALA A 774 -34.02 18.23 12.16
C ALA A 774 -33.94 19.38 13.17
N GLU A 775 -33.30 20.49 12.82
CA GLU A 775 -33.24 21.69 13.66
C GLU A 775 -34.63 22.27 13.89
N LYS A 776 -35.48 22.33 12.86
CA LYS A 776 -36.86 22.82 12.97
C LYS A 776 -37.67 21.93 13.89
N ALA A 777 -37.55 20.60 13.79
CA ALA A 777 -38.19 19.65 14.68
C ALA A 777 -37.72 19.84 16.13
N GLN A 778 -36.41 19.94 16.38
CA GLN A 778 -35.88 20.20 17.72
C GLN A 778 -36.34 21.54 18.30
N ARG A 779 -36.48 22.59 17.49
CA ARG A 779 -37.03 23.89 17.93
C ARG A 779 -38.50 23.73 18.33
N GLN A 780 -39.29 23.00 17.55
CA GLN A 780 -40.70 22.73 17.87
C GLN A 780 -40.86 21.89 19.14
N ASP A 781 -40.02 20.87 19.34
CA ASP A 781 -40.05 20.04 20.54
C ASP A 781 -39.63 20.81 21.80
N ARG A 782 -38.61 21.67 21.70
CA ARG A 782 -38.25 22.61 22.77
C ARG A 782 -39.40 23.56 23.09
N TYR A 783 -40.07 24.09 22.08
CA TYR A 783 -41.24 24.95 22.26
C TYR A 783 -42.40 24.20 22.94
N ARG A 784 -42.74 23.00 22.46
CA ARG A 784 -43.78 22.13 23.06
C ARG A 784 -43.43 21.76 24.51
N SER A 785 -42.17 21.47 24.81
CA SER A 785 -41.70 21.16 26.16
C SER A 785 -41.83 22.37 27.10
N ARG A 786 -41.44 23.58 26.66
CA ARG A 786 -41.64 24.82 27.42
C ARG A 786 -43.12 25.13 27.66
N MET A 787 -43.97 24.91 26.68
CA MET A 787 -45.43 25.06 26.84
C MET A 787 -45.99 24.05 27.85
N ARG A 788 -45.54 22.79 27.82
CA ARG A 788 -45.94 21.75 28.80
C ARG A 788 -45.45 22.05 30.22
N ARG A 789 -44.31 22.72 30.38
CA ARG A 789 -43.77 23.15 31.69
C ARG A 789 -44.40 24.44 32.22
N GLY A 790 -45.33 25.06 31.48
CA GLY A 790 -45.96 26.33 31.88
C GLY A 790 -45.05 27.56 31.73
N GLU A 791 -43.84 27.40 31.21
CA GLU A 791 -42.86 28.47 31.01
C GLU A 791 -43.21 29.36 29.79
N GLY A 792 -44.10 28.88 28.91
CA GLY A 792 -44.54 29.64 27.72
C GLY A 792 -45.59 30.72 27.99
N ILE A 793 -46.19 30.77 29.18
CA ILE A 793 -47.25 31.74 29.54
C ILE A 793 -46.67 33.05 30.13
N ARG A 794 -45.38 33.08 30.51
CA ARG A 794 -44.77 34.26 31.18
C ARG A 794 -44.10 35.28 30.25
N LEU A 795 -44.27 35.18 28.92
CA LEU A 795 -43.68 36.13 27.96
C LEU A 795 -44.71 37.08 27.32
N GLY A 796 -45.96 37.10 27.83
CA GLY A 796 -47.05 37.93 27.30
C GLY A 796 -47.56 39.04 28.22
N GLU A 797 -47.17 39.06 29.50
CA GLU A 797 -47.55 40.15 30.41
C GLU A 797 -46.33 41.01 30.67
N GLY A 798 -46.41 42.25 30.16
CA GLY A 798 -45.41 43.26 30.38
C GLY A 798 -45.17 43.48 31.87
N ASP A 799 -43.90 43.62 32.19
CA ASP A 799 -43.41 44.11 33.48
C ASP A 799 -43.91 45.55 33.68
N HIS A 800 -45.09 45.68 34.29
CA HIS A 800 -45.40 46.86 35.08
C HIS A 800 -44.77 46.62 36.46
N PHE A 801 -43.73 47.40 36.78
CA PHE A 801 -42.87 47.38 37.98
C PHE A 801 -41.52 46.69 37.83
N SER A 802 -40.56 47.37 37.17
CA SER A 802 -39.26 47.84 37.73
C SER A 802 -38.44 48.57 36.68
#